data_AF-A0A2W4KL88-F1
#
_entry.id   AF-A0A2W4KL88-F1
#
_cell.length_a   1.000
_cell.length_b   1.000
_cell.length_c   1.000
_cell.angle_alpha   90.00
_cell.angle_beta   90.00
_cell.angle_gamma   90.00
#
_symmetry.space_group_name_H-M   'P 1'
#
loop_
_entity.id
_entity.type
_entity.pdbx_description
1 polymer ?
#
loop_
_entity_poly.entity_id
_entity_poly.type
_entity_poly.pdbx_seq_one_letter_code
_entity_poly.pdbx_strand_id
1 'polypeptide(L)'
;MIQRRQVDLETVKKIRDNLNYRKSLTFEDYNLGDLNNYLNDSDYEEKIIRYKKNLLKELISYADLDNYNKRWIIFELSGQEFRMHPANMYLNLIMITNLFKLDKKLTEKDLIDGTNLVQSTFKDYLNDRIINKYIGKKDKKLICNILADIMFDYSYIACEFSKFLGSTIDLLSDVELMEKNEEYWRAIHAYSLLTDDMTSKDIEVFLNKSTDIAMNIIRKEKDHCLQPLIESKQGINKDQFTKYTIGIGMSPDGLGGILPKIVKTNFVSCIRIPSEYFIDSQGGRIAQIITKAKTADTGYFARKIATVSSDLKLSKEPNSDCGTKNYVQVFIANKNILSTYKKRFMVTDNGDLILLTGKEEYLIGRTIKVRSPITCANSNDNICHKCYGTLSYINDDIYVGNYGSRIVSEKVTQKSLSAKHILKSNSVENTFNKAFYDYFKLDVVSIYLDIENKMYKKFKIKIYDDDVDIDDDYKVNKFVLFNGKEDILIEPIEGTNMYMIPELRDIWVNKDSESTLLEIEVKKLSDPAMVLFTTPIENVDLINDFKEIENLLDKNSGVKNKTYSQLLNDLIDILDRSGYNVPMVHAECILRNMVRSKSNNIKIPDWRIPNNVDYDILIVRGAILCMGVVTALSFEKFENQIKKASTYEKNQISAIDPLFKRTIQG
;
A
#
# COMPACT_ATOMS: atom_id res chain seq x y z
N MET A 1 15.40 18.13 35.11
CA MET A 1 16.20 16.94 35.45
C MET A 1 15.27 15.76 35.64
N ILE A 2 15.10 14.93 34.61
CA ILE A 2 14.38 13.66 34.73
C ILE A 2 15.37 12.70 35.39
N GLN A 3 15.19 12.39 36.68
CA GLN A 3 15.95 11.34 37.33
C GLN A 3 15.68 10.04 36.57
N ARG A 4 16.69 9.55 35.84
CA ARG A 4 16.71 8.17 35.33
C ARG A 4 16.61 7.27 36.56
N ARG A 5 15.43 6.70 36.82
CA ARG A 5 15.32 5.52 37.67
C ARG A 5 16.10 4.43 36.95
N GLN A 6 17.31 4.13 37.43
CA GLN A 6 17.98 2.89 37.08
C GLN A 6 17.01 1.77 37.44
N VAL A 7 16.57 1.01 36.44
CA VAL A 7 15.86 -0.23 36.67
C VAL A 7 16.86 -1.17 37.33
N ASP A 8 16.63 -1.48 38.59
CA ASP A 8 17.46 -2.43 39.33
C ASP A 8 17.22 -3.83 38.74
N LEU A 9 18.18 -4.27 37.92
CA LEU A 9 18.18 -5.56 37.24
C LEU A 9 18.13 -6.72 38.24
N GLU A 10 18.63 -6.56 39.48
CA GLU A 10 18.49 -7.56 40.54
C GLU A 10 17.05 -7.66 41.04
N THR A 11 16.34 -6.53 41.14
CA THR A 11 14.91 -6.52 41.51
C THR A 11 14.06 -7.16 40.42
N VAL A 12 14.35 -6.89 39.13
CA VAL A 12 13.66 -7.56 38.01
C VAL A 12 13.93 -9.07 38.01
N LYS A 13 15.19 -9.50 38.22
CA LYS A 13 15.53 -10.91 38.38
C LYS A 13 14.81 -11.55 39.57
N LYS A 14 14.78 -10.90 40.74
CA LYS A 14 14.04 -11.38 41.93
C LYS A 14 12.54 -11.49 41.71
N ILE A 15 11.93 -10.60 40.92
CA ILE A 15 10.51 -10.71 40.56
C ILE A 15 10.29 -11.94 39.65
N ARG A 16 11.20 -12.16 38.69
CA ARG A 16 11.22 -13.35 37.82
C ARG A 16 11.39 -14.64 38.63
N ASP A 17 12.25 -14.63 39.64
CA ASP A 17 12.49 -15.77 40.54
C ASP A 17 11.33 -16.01 41.52
N ASN A 18 10.61 -14.96 41.94
CA ASN A 18 9.42 -15.09 42.78
C ASN A 18 8.21 -15.67 42.04
N LEU A 19 8.12 -15.51 40.71
CA LEU A 19 7.12 -16.21 39.89
C LEU A 19 7.31 -17.73 39.94
N ASN A 20 8.56 -18.21 40.04
CA ASN A 20 8.88 -19.63 40.14
C ASN A 20 8.40 -20.29 41.45
N TYR A 21 8.03 -19.51 42.47
CA TYR A 21 7.57 -20.01 43.78
C TYR A 21 6.07 -20.33 43.84
N ARG A 22 5.28 -20.08 42.79
CA ARG A 22 3.83 -20.42 42.72
C ARG A 22 3.56 -21.90 42.38
N LYS A 23 4.45 -22.80 42.80
CA LYS A 23 4.41 -24.25 42.53
C LYS A 23 3.75 -25.04 43.68
N SER A 24 2.45 -24.89 43.90
CA SER A 24 1.73 -25.87 44.75
C SER A 24 0.21 -25.84 44.54
N LEU A 25 -0.25 -26.05 43.31
CA LEU A 25 -1.64 -26.40 43.02
C LEU A 25 -1.64 -27.54 42.02
N THR A 26 -2.29 -28.65 42.40
CA THR A 26 -2.59 -29.79 41.54
C THR A 26 -3.74 -29.40 40.62
N PHE A 27 -3.62 -29.71 39.34
CA PHE A 27 -4.64 -29.43 38.34
C PHE A 27 -4.82 -30.65 37.43
N GLU A 28 -6.07 -30.99 37.17
CA GLU A 28 -6.49 -32.12 36.33
C GLU A 28 -6.87 -31.65 34.92
N ASP A 29 -6.75 -32.53 33.92
CA ASP A 29 -7.25 -32.28 32.56
C ASP A 29 -8.77 -32.05 32.60
N TYR A 30 -9.26 -31.10 31.79
CA TYR A 30 -10.66 -30.68 31.82
C TYR A 30 -11.40 -31.20 30.58
N ASN A 31 -12.54 -31.88 30.78
CA ASN A 31 -13.39 -32.37 29.69
C ASN A 31 -14.66 -31.50 29.56
N LEU A 32 -14.84 -30.88 28.40
CA LEU A 32 -15.98 -30.00 28.10
C LEU A 32 -17.20 -30.73 27.52
N GLY A 33 -17.08 -32.02 27.19
CA GLY A 33 -18.11 -32.79 26.48
C GLY A 33 -18.38 -32.25 25.07
N ASP A 34 -19.54 -32.60 24.49
CA ASP A 34 -19.93 -32.13 23.15
C ASP A 34 -20.28 -30.64 23.16
N LEU A 35 -19.46 -29.85 22.47
CA LEU A 35 -19.64 -28.40 22.35
C LEU A 35 -20.97 -28.02 21.67
N ASN A 36 -21.57 -28.90 20.87
CA ASN A 36 -22.86 -28.64 20.23
C ASN A 36 -24.05 -28.79 21.17
N ASN A 37 -23.92 -29.53 22.28
CA ASN A 37 -25.00 -29.66 23.26
C ASN A 37 -25.40 -28.30 23.85
N TYR A 38 -24.44 -27.39 23.87
CA TYR A 38 -24.64 -26.06 24.42
C TYR A 38 -25.35 -25.08 23.47
N LEU A 39 -25.52 -25.39 22.18
CA LEU A 39 -26.20 -24.51 21.22
C LEU A 39 -27.66 -24.20 21.62
N ASN A 40 -28.30 -25.07 22.40
CA ASN A 40 -29.71 -24.98 22.79
C ASN A 40 -29.94 -24.74 24.29
N ASP A 41 -28.88 -24.51 25.08
CA ASP A 41 -28.98 -24.30 26.54
C ASP A 41 -29.13 -22.79 26.84
N SER A 42 -30.22 -22.39 27.52
CA SER A 42 -30.50 -20.98 27.85
C SER A 42 -29.54 -20.39 28.88
N ASP A 43 -28.95 -21.23 29.75
CA ASP A 43 -27.97 -20.81 30.77
C ASP A 43 -26.53 -20.83 30.23
N TYR A 44 -26.38 -21.17 28.95
CA TYR A 44 -25.09 -21.43 28.35
C TYR A 44 -24.18 -20.23 28.28
N GLU A 45 -24.72 -19.08 27.89
CA GLU A 45 -23.92 -17.87 27.71
C GLU A 45 -23.23 -17.52 29.03
N GLU A 46 -23.93 -17.68 30.15
CA GLU A 46 -23.38 -17.49 31.49
C GLU A 46 -22.35 -18.56 31.86
N LYS A 47 -22.60 -19.84 31.54
CA LYS A 47 -21.66 -20.95 31.78
C LYS A 47 -20.35 -20.78 31.01
N ILE A 48 -20.38 -20.45 29.72
CA ILE A 48 -19.15 -20.22 28.96
C ILE A 48 -18.47 -18.92 29.35
N ILE A 49 -19.21 -17.83 29.63
CA ILE A 49 -18.57 -16.60 30.09
C ILE A 49 -17.82 -16.88 31.40
N ARG A 50 -18.43 -17.62 32.34
CA ARG A 50 -17.78 -18.04 33.57
C ARG A 50 -16.57 -18.92 33.31
N TYR A 51 -16.68 -19.86 32.37
CA TYR A 51 -15.58 -20.73 31.97
C TYR A 51 -14.41 -19.96 31.35
N LYS A 52 -14.68 -19.07 30.37
CA LYS A 52 -13.69 -18.14 29.80
C LYS A 52 -13.02 -17.35 30.93
N LYS A 53 -13.77 -16.76 31.85
CA LYS A 53 -13.19 -16.00 32.98
C LYS A 53 -12.28 -16.86 33.87
N ASN A 54 -12.67 -18.10 34.17
CA ASN A 54 -11.86 -19.02 34.96
C ASN A 54 -10.57 -19.40 34.21
N LEU A 55 -10.71 -19.78 32.94
CA LEU A 55 -9.58 -20.14 32.07
C LEU A 55 -8.62 -18.96 31.88
N LEU A 56 -9.14 -17.73 31.77
CA LEU A 56 -8.34 -16.50 31.73
C LEU A 56 -7.56 -16.29 33.03
N LYS A 57 -8.22 -16.46 34.18
CA LYS A 57 -7.57 -16.35 35.48
C LYS A 57 -6.45 -17.37 35.63
N GLU A 58 -6.66 -18.59 35.14
CA GLU A 58 -5.65 -19.65 35.13
C GLU A 58 -4.49 -19.32 34.20
N LEU A 59 -4.78 -18.92 32.96
CA LEU A 59 -3.82 -18.45 31.97
C LEU A 59 -2.91 -17.35 32.56
N ILE A 60 -3.48 -16.30 33.16
CA ILE A 60 -2.74 -15.19 33.77
C ILE A 60 -1.96 -15.67 35.01
N SER A 61 -2.51 -16.60 35.79
CA SER A 61 -1.86 -17.00 37.04
C SER A 61 -0.69 -17.97 36.85
N TYR A 62 -0.64 -18.69 35.71
CA TYR A 62 0.18 -19.90 35.57
C TYR A 62 0.88 -20.10 34.21
N ALA A 63 0.83 -19.13 33.28
CA ALA A 63 1.41 -19.26 31.94
C ALA A 63 2.88 -19.72 31.89
N ASP A 64 3.69 -19.36 32.90
CA ASP A 64 5.13 -19.69 32.97
C ASP A 64 5.44 -21.04 33.63
N LEU A 65 4.43 -21.82 34.03
CA LEU A 65 4.65 -23.14 34.63
C LEU A 65 4.81 -24.22 33.56
N ASP A 66 5.91 -24.98 33.58
CA ASP A 66 6.12 -26.16 32.71
C ASP A 66 4.94 -27.15 32.75
N ASN A 67 4.27 -27.26 33.90
CA ASN A 67 3.10 -28.11 34.08
C ASN A 67 1.84 -27.57 33.39
N TYR A 68 1.75 -26.27 33.12
CA TYR A 68 0.66 -25.65 32.37
C TYR A 68 0.82 -25.94 30.87
N ASN A 69 2.05 -25.80 30.35
CA ASN A 69 2.40 -26.05 28.95
C ASN A 69 2.22 -27.51 28.48
N LYS A 70 2.01 -28.46 29.41
CA LYS A 70 1.80 -29.89 29.13
C LYS A 70 0.33 -30.33 29.17
N ARG A 71 -0.62 -29.42 29.44
CA ARG A 71 -2.04 -29.78 29.64
C ARG A 71 -2.86 -29.79 28.36
N TRP A 72 -3.97 -30.52 28.43
CA TRP A 72 -4.96 -30.61 27.37
C TRP A 72 -6.36 -30.34 27.89
N ILE A 73 -7.13 -29.58 27.12
CA ILE A 73 -8.59 -29.54 27.24
C ILE A 73 -9.14 -30.55 26.25
N ILE A 74 -9.98 -31.45 26.76
CA ILE A 74 -10.65 -32.49 25.99
C ILE A 74 -12.07 -32.02 25.71
N PHE A 75 -12.55 -32.18 24.47
CA PHE A 75 -13.93 -31.82 24.10
C PHE A 75 -14.38 -32.65 22.90
N GLU A 76 -15.68 -32.72 22.67
CA GLU A 76 -16.26 -33.43 21.54
C GLU A 76 -16.89 -32.47 20.53
N LEU A 77 -16.77 -32.80 19.25
CA LEU A 77 -17.49 -32.15 18.16
C LEU A 77 -17.97 -33.20 17.16
N SER A 78 -19.27 -33.22 16.88
CA SER A 78 -19.86 -34.13 15.88
C SER A 78 -19.52 -35.62 16.14
N GLY A 79 -19.40 -36.02 17.42
CA GLY A 79 -19.08 -37.40 17.83
C GLY A 79 -17.59 -37.77 17.79
N GLN A 80 -16.68 -36.81 17.60
CA GLN A 80 -15.24 -37.02 17.65
C GLN A 80 -14.61 -36.25 18.82
N GLU A 81 -13.71 -36.92 19.57
CA GLU A 81 -12.91 -36.31 20.64
C GLU A 81 -11.74 -35.50 20.07
N PHE A 82 -11.56 -34.29 20.59
CA PHE A 82 -10.47 -33.37 20.29
C PHE A 82 -9.71 -33.01 21.56
N ARG A 83 -8.41 -32.75 21.42
CA ARG A 83 -7.53 -32.29 22.51
C ARG A 83 -6.82 -31.01 22.08
N MET A 84 -6.87 -30.00 22.94
CA MET A 84 -6.33 -28.67 22.61
C MET A 84 -5.63 -28.04 23.80
N HIS A 85 -4.52 -27.36 23.55
CA HIS A 85 -3.82 -26.60 24.58
C HIS A 85 -4.74 -25.50 25.16
N PRO A 86 -4.75 -25.26 26.48
CA PRO A 86 -5.59 -24.26 27.13
C PRO A 86 -5.62 -22.89 26.48
N ALA A 87 -4.47 -22.35 26.08
CA ALA A 87 -4.39 -21.04 25.41
C ALA A 87 -5.09 -21.07 24.04
N ASN A 88 -4.91 -22.12 23.25
CA ASN A 88 -5.55 -22.25 21.95
C ASN A 88 -7.07 -22.46 22.10
N MET A 89 -7.49 -23.20 23.13
CA MET A 89 -8.90 -23.38 23.43
C MET A 89 -9.57 -22.07 23.84
N TYR A 90 -8.90 -21.22 24.61
CA TYR A 90 -9.42 -19.89 24.95
C TYR A 90 -9.73 -19.06 23.70
N LEU A 91 -8.81 -19.03 22.73
CA LEU A 91 -9.00 -18.36 21.45
C LEU A 91 -10.17 -18.95 20.65
N ASN A 92 -10.32 -20.27 20.67
CA ASN A 92 -11.45 -20.96 20.04
C ASN A 92 -12.77 -20.62 20.74
N LEU A 93 -12.82 -20.53 22.07
CA LEU A 93 -14.03 -20.17 22.81
C LEU A 93 -14.53 -18.78 22.45
N ILE A 94 -13.64 -17.80 22.20
CA ILE A 94 -14.03 -16.48 21.69
C ILE A 94 -14.80 -16.60 20.37
N MET A 95 -14.30 -17.44 19.45
CA MET A 95 -14.95 -17.66 18.16
C MET A 95 -16.27 -18.38 18.34
N ILE A 96 -16.23 -19.48 19.08
CA ILE A 96 -17.32 -20.41 19.31
C ILE A 96 -18.53 -19.70 19.95
N THR A 97 -18.33 -18.89 21.01
CA THR A 97 -19.42 -18.12 21.65
C THR A 97 -20.18 -17.26 20.66
N ASN A 98 -19.45 -16.65 19.74
CA ASN A 98 -20.03 -15.73 18.77
C ASN A 98 -20.63 -16.46 17.55
N LEU A 99 -20.14 -17.66 17.21
CA LEU A 99 -20.73 -18.50 16.17
C LEU A 99 -22.08 -19.09 16.56
N PHE A 100 -22.33 -19.34 17.84
CA PHE A 100 -23.65 -19.83 18.29
C PHE A 100 -24.77 -18.82 18.10
N LYS A 101 -24.47 -17.51 18.13
CA LYS A 101 -25.41 -16.43 17.77
C LYS A 101 -25.93 -16.54 16.33
N LEU A 102 -25.34 -17.41 15.49
CA LEU A 102 -25.78 -17.70 14.12
C LEU A 102 -26.64 -18.98 14.00
N ASP A 103 -27.04 -19.59 15.12
CA ASP A 103 -27.80 -20.84 15.21
C ASP A 103 -27.14 -22.02 14.49
N LYS A 104 -25.80 -22.07 14.53
CA LYS A 104 -25.01 -23.01 13.76
C LYS A 104 -24.41 -24.09 14.65
N LYS A 105 -24.63 -25.37 14.29
CA LYS A 105 -23.83 -26.48 14.81
C LYS A 105 -22.37 -26.35 14.34
N LEU A 106 -21.46 -26.43 15.30
CA LEU A 106 -20.02 -26.41 15.09
C LEU A 106 -19.55 -27.71 14.45
N THR A 107 -18.59 -27.57 13.54
CA THR A 107 -17.82 -28.69 12.98
C THR A 107 -16.34 -28.47 13.23
N GLU A 108 -15.51 -29.49 12.99
CA GLU A 108 -14.04 -29.38 13.07
C GLU A 108 -13.50 -28.17 12.29
N LYS A 109 -14.13 -27.82 11.16
CA LYS A 109 -13.75 -26.67 10.33
C LYS A 109 -14.01 -25.29 10.99
N ASP A 110 -14.67 -25.25 12.15
CA ASP A 110 -14.85 -24.04 12.95
C ASP A 110 -13.73 -23.84 13.97
N LEU A 111 -12.85 -24.82 14.15
CA LEU A 111 -11.69 -24.69 15.02
C LEU A 111 -10.59 -23.89 14.33
N ILE A 112 -9.86 -23.11 15.12
CA ILE A 112 -8.71 -22.31 14.68
C ILE A 112 -7.47 -22.81 15.42
N ASP A 113 -6.36 -22.88 14.70
CA ASP A 113 -5.04 -23.02 15.31
C ASP A 113 -4.46 -21.64 15.65
N GLY A 114 -4.51 -21.28 16.92
CA GLY A 114 -3.99 -20.02 17.46
C GLY A 114 -2.47 -19.92 17.50
N THR A 115 -1.72 -21.00 17.25
CA THR A 115 -0.24 -20.98 17.37
C THR A 115 0.44 -20.20 16.24
N ASN A 116 -0.14 -20.18 15.04
CA ASN A 116 0.39 -19.51 13.85
C ASN A 116 -0.61 -18.49 13.28
N LEU A 117 -1.42 -17.89 14.15
CA LEU A 117 -2.49 -17.01 13.72
C LEU A 117 -1.95 -15.64 13.27
N VAL A 118 -1.86 -15.45 11.96
CA VAL A 118 -1.53 -14.16 11.34
C VAL A 118 -2.78 -13.46 10.84
N GLN A 119 -2.68 -12.13 10.65
CA GLN A 119 -3.81 -11.28 10.24
C GLN A 119 -4.53 -11.81 8.98
N SER A 120 -3.80 -12.29 7.98
CA SER A 120 -4.39 -12.84 6.75
C SER A 120 -5.21 -14.09 7.02
N THR A 121 -4.66 -15.07 7.73
CA THR A 121 -5.35 -16.32 8.08
C THR A 121 -6.60 -16.06 8.93
N PHE A 122 -6.53 -15.12 9.87
CA PHE A 122 -7.67 -14.74 10.69
C PHE A 122 -8.76 -14.06 9.86
N LYS A 123 -8.38 -13.13 8.98
CA LYS A 123 -9.30 -12.46 8.06
C LYS A 123 -9.99 -13.45 7.13
N ASP A 124 -9.25 -14.40 6.56
CA ASP A 124 -9.79 -15.42 5.65
C ASP A 124 -10.77 -16.34 6.38
N TYR A 125 -10.45 -16.74 7.61
CA TYR A 125 -11.37 -17.49 8.45
C TYR A 125 -12.70 -16.74 8.67
N LEU A 126 -12.65 -15.47 9.09
CA LEU A 126 -13.86 -14.66 9.31
C LEU A 126 -14.67 -14.47 8.02
N ASN A 127 -13.98 -14.24 6.90
CA ASN A 127 -14.62 -14.11 5.60
C ASN A 127 -15.38 -15.38 5.21
N ASP A 128 -14.77 -16.55 5.36
CA ASP A 128 -15.32 -17.80 4.84
C ASP A 128 -16.35 -18.42 5.79
N ARG A 129 -16.12 -18.35 7.11
CA ARG A 129 -17.00 -18.97 8.11
C ARG A 129 -18.20 -18.10 8.46
N ILE A 130 -18.04 -16.78 8.42
CA ILE A 130 -19.07 -15.82 8.85
C ILE A 130 -19.60 -15.04 7.65
N ILE A 131 -18.78 -14.17 7.04
CA ILE A 131 -19.29 -13.17 6.09
C ILE A 131 -19.88 -13.85 4.85
N ASN A 132 -19.08 -14.57 4.06
CA ASN A 132 -19.52 -15.14 2.77
C ASN A 132 -20.64 -16.17 2.93
N LYS A 133 -20.73 -16.83 4.08
CA LYS A 133 -21.74 -17.87 4.35
C LYS A 133 -23.12 -17.29 4.71
N TYR A 134 -23.15 -16.19 5.45
CA TYR A 134 -24.37 -15.63 6.06
C TYR A 134 -24.83 -14.30 5.46
N ILE A 135 -23.99 -13.66 4.63
CA ILE A 135 -24.38 -12.49 3.84
C ILE A 135 -25.65 -12.76 3.03
N GLY A 136 -26.64 -11.87 3.14
CA GLY A 136 -27.95 -12.03 2.51
C GLY A 136 -28.87 -13.10 3.13
N LYS A 137 -28.42 -13.83 4.16
CA LYS A 137 -29.23 -14.86 4.88
C LYS A 137 -29.58 -14.46 6.32
N LYS A 138 -28.69 -13.71 6.98
CA LYS A 138 -28.88 -13.18 8.33
C LYS A 138 -28.79 -11.65 8.29
N ASP A 139 -29.32 -11.01 9.32
CA ASP A 139 -29.26 -9.55 9.47
C ASP A 139 -27.81 -9.06 9.51
N LYS A 140 -27.52 -7.96 8.80
CA LYS A 140 -26.18 -7.37 8.71
C LYS A 140 -25.70 -6.89 10.07
N LYS A 141 -26.59 -6.29 10.87
CA LYS A 141 -26.24 -5.77 12.20
C LYS A 141 -25.78 -6.89 13.13
N LEU A 142 -26.46 -8.05 13.07
CA LEU A 142 -26.03 -9.25 13.81
C LEU A 142 -24.63 -9.70 13.40
N ILE A 143 -24.34 -9.78 12.09
CA ILE A 143 -23.00 -10.14 11.59
C ILE A 143 -21.94 -9.15 12.06
N CYS A 144 -22.22 -7.83 11.97
CA CYS A 144 -21.31 -6.79 12.43
C CYS A 144 -21.04 -6.88 13.94
N ASN A 145 -22.06 -7.10 14.76
CA ASN A 145 -21.90 -7.27 16.21
C ASN A 145 -21.03 -8.49 16.53
N ILE A 146 -21.27 -9.62 15.87
CA ILE A 146 -20.44 -10.83 16.03
C ILE A 146 -18.97 -10.56 15.71
N LEU A 147 -18.69 -9.87 14.59
CA LEU A 147 -17.32 -9.52 14.21
C LEU A 147 -16.68 -8.55 15.22
N ALA A 148 -17.43 -7.56 15.69
CA ALA A 148 -16.98 -6.59 16.68
C ALA A 148 -16.65 -7.27 18.03
N ASP A 149 -17.53 -8.15 18.51
CA ASP A 149 -17.34 -8.91 19.75
C ASP A 149 -16.08 -9.80 19.66
N ILE A 150 -15.90 -10.51 18.54
CA ILE A 150 -14.70 -11.33 18.29
C ILE A 150 -13.44 -10.45 18.32
N MET A 151 -13.44 -9.34 17.57
CA MET A 151 -12.27 -8.45 17.50
C MET A 151 -11.95 -7.83 18.86
N PHE A 152 -12.97 -7.45 19.63
CA PHE A 152 -12.83 -6.91 20.98
C PHE A 152 -12.21 -7.94 21.92
N ASP A 153 -12.75 -9.16 21.97
CA ASP A 153 -12.28 -10.22 22.85
C ASP A 153 -10.82 -10.61 22.54
N TYR A 154 -10.44 -10.71 21.26
CA TYR A 154 -9.06 -10.97 20.83
C TYR A 154 -8.10 -9.82 21.19
N SER A 155 -8.55 -8.57 21.09
CA SER A 155 -7.73 -7.41 21.46
C SER A 155 -7.58 -7.29 22.97
N TYR A 156 -8.66 -7.56 23.70
CA TYR A 156 -8.70 -7.53 25.16
C TYR A 156 -7.74 -8.56 25.76
N ILE A 157 -7.79 -9.80 25.27
CA ILE A 157 -6.90 -10.86 25.77
C ILE A 157 -5.42 -10.53 25.52
N ALA A 158 -5.09 -9.99 24.34
CA ALA A 158 -3.73 -9.56 24.04
C ALA A 158 -3.24 -8.46 24.99
N CYS A 159 -4.10 -7.49 25.32
CA CYS A 159 -3.78 -6.43 26.27
C CYS A 159 -3.55 -6.96 27.70
N GLU A 160 -4.41 -7.86 28.17
CA GLU A 160 -4.29 -8.44 29.51
C GLU A 160 -3.01 -9.27 29.66
N PHE A 161 -2.67 -10.07 28.64
CA PHE A 161 -1.42 -10.82 28.62
C PHE A 161 -0.18 -9.94 28.51
N SER A 162 -0.23 -8.89 27.69
CA SER A 162 0.90 -7.95 27.57
C SER A 162 1.21 -7.27 28.91
N LYS A 163 0.19 -6.90 29.70
CA LYS A 163 0.37 -6.38 31.06
C LYS A 163 0.98 -7.43 31.99
N PHE A 164 0.51 -8.67 31.92
CA PHE A 164 1.01 -9.77 32.75
C PHE A 164 2.47 -10.10 32.45
N LEU A 165 2.81 -10.25 31.17
CA LEU A 165 4.16 -10.56 30.70
C LEU A 165 5.13 -9.37 30.85
N GLY A 166 4.62 -8.18 31.18
CA GLY A 166 5.41 -6.95 31.20
C GLY A 166 6.02 -6.65 29.83
N SER A 167 5.35 -7.04 28.73
CA SER A 167 5.88 -6.91 27.38
C SER A 167 6.16 -5.43 27.09
N THR A 168 7.44 -5.11 26.89
CA THR A 168 7.91 -3.78 26.52
C THR A 168 8.87 -3.94 25.34
N ILE A 169 9.13 -2.84 24.63
CA ILE A 169 10.26 -2.76 23.71
C ILE A 169 11.45 -2.27 24.52
N ASP A 170 12.57 -2.98 24.46
CA ASP A 170 13.79 -2.65 25.17
C ASP A 170 15.02 -2.92 24.29
N LEU A 171 16.12 -2.21 24.58
CA LEU A 171 17.41 -2.42 23.91
C LEU A 171 18.24 -3.51 24.58
N LEU A 172 17.82 -4.02 25.75
CA LEU A 172 18.56 -5.05 26.47
C LEU A 172 18.51 -6.37 25.69
N SER A 173 17.36 -6.70 25.11
CA SER A 173 17.16 -7.82 24.21
C SER A 173 18.15 -7.79 23.03
N ASP A 174 18.36 -6.62 22.42
CA ASP A 174 19.35 -6.46 21.34
C ASP A 174 20.78 -6.66 21.88
N VAL A 175 21.11 -6.11 23.06
CA VAL A 175 22.44 -6.26 23.68
C VAL A 175 22.76 -7.72 24.02
N GLU A 176 21.84 -8.42 24.68
CA GLU A 176 21.99 -9.83 25.03
C GLU A 176 22.14 -10.71 23.78
N LEU A 177 21.44 -10.38 22.69
CA LEU A 177 21.52 -11.09 21.43
C LEU A 177 22.84 -10.80 20.70
N MET A 178 23.33 -9.56 20.74
CA MET A 178 24.64 -9.17 20.19
C MET A 178 25.81 -9.89 20.88
N GLU A 179 25.73 -10.09 22.19
CA GLU A 179 26.76 -10.85 22.93
C GLU A 179 26.81 -12.34 22.52
N LYS A 180 25.66 -12.91 22.16
CA LYS A 180 25.53 -14.32 21.78
C LYS A 180 25.77 -14.58 20.30
N ASN A 181 25.55 -13.59 19.43
CA ASN A 181 25.56 -13.76 17.98
C ASN A 181 26.35 -12.64 17.28
N GLU A 182 27.55 -12.98 16.79
CA GLU A 182 28.43 -12.04 16.09
C GLU A 182 27.81 -11.54 14.76
N GLU A 183 27.06 -12.38 14.05
CA GLU A 183 26.39 -11.99 12.80
C GLU A 183 25.33 -10.92 13.06
N TYR A 184 24.59 -11.05 14.17
CA TYR A 184 23.64 -10.04 14.61
C TYR A 184 24.31 -8.72 15.00
N TRP A 185 25.43 -8.78 15.74
CA TRP A 185 26.23 -7.61 16.06
C TRP A 185 26.70 -6.87 14.80
N ARG A 186 27.21 -7.61 13.80
CA ARG A 186 27.61 -7.02 12.51
C ARG A 186 26.44 -6.41 11.76
N ALA A 187 25.26 -7.03 11.81
CA ALA A 187 24.06 -6.49 11.16
C ALA A 187 23.61 -5.16 11.79
N ILE A 188 23.57 -5.05 13.12
CA ILE A 188 23.23 -3.78 13.82
C ILE A 188 24.25 -2.67 13.54
N HIS A 189 25.54 -3.04 13.41
CA HIS A 189 26.62 -2.09 13.16
C HIS A 189 26.94 -1.90 11.67
N ALA A 190 26.07 -2.34 10.76
CA ALA A 190 26.29 -2.26 9.32
C ALA A 190 26.59 -0.82 8.86
N TYR A 191 25.98 0.19 9.47
CA TYR A 191 26.25 1.61 9.17
C TYR A 191 27.75 2.00 9.24
N SER A 192 28.54 1.31 10.08
CA SER A 192 29.98 1.59 10.26
C SER A 192 30.84 1.11 9.09
N LEU A 193 30.30 0.22 8.27
CA LEU A 193 30.95 -0.34 7.08
C LEU A 193 30.58 0.45 5.81
N LEU A 194 29.76 1.50 5.94
CA LEU A 194 29.43 2.37 4.81
C LEU A 194 30.62 3.27 4.48
N THR A 195 31.09 3.19 3.24
CA THR A 195 32.20 3.99 2.73
C THR A 195 31.72 4.91 1.62
N ASP A 196 32.45 6.01 1.38
CA ASP A 196 32.01 7.04 0.42
C ASP A 196 32.14 6.56 -1.03
N ASP A 197 32.99 5.57 -1.31
CA ASP A 197 33.12 4.89 -2.61
C ASP A 197 31.96 3.94 -2.96
N MET A 198 31.03 3.68 -2.03
CA MET A 198 29.86 2.85 -2.33
C MET A 198 28.86 3.62 -3.18
N THR A 199 28.29 2.96 -4.19
CA THR A 199 27.16 3.54 -4.93
C THR A 199 25.91 3.61 -4.05
N SER A 200 24.99 4.50 -4.40
CA SER A 200 23.68 4.62 -3.74
C SER A 200 22.93 3.29 -3.69
N LYS A 201 23.04 2.49 -4.75
CA LYS A 201 22.38 1.19 -4.85
C LYS A 201 23.04 0.15 -3.96
N ASP A 202 24.38 0.13 -3.90
CA ASP A 202 25.12 -0.77 -3.02
C ASP A 202 24.78 -0.53 -1.56
N ILE A 203 24.68 0.74 -1.15
CA ILE A 203 24.27 1.11 0.21
C ILE A 203 22.87 0.58 0.52
N GLU A 204 21.90 0.78 -0.38
CA GLU A 204 20.53 0.30 -0.20
C GLU A 204 20.48 -1.23 -0.07
N VAL A 205 21.16 -1.95 -0.97
CA VAL A 205 21.21 -3.42 -0.99
C VAL A 205 21.89 -3.94 0.28
N PHE A 206 23.00 -3.33 0.69
CA PHE A 206 23.76 -3.72 1.87
C PHE A 206 22.95 -3.55 3.17
N LEU A 207 22.27 -2.41 3.34
CA LEU A 207 21.42 -2.14 4.50
C LEU A 207 20.19 -3.06 4.52
N ASN A 208 19.57 -3.32 3.37
CA ASN A 208 18.45 -4.26 3.26
C ASN A 208 18.85 -5.69 3.61
N LYS A 209 20.02 -6.15 3.13
CA LYS A 209 20.55 -7.47 3.45
C LYS A 209 20.84 -7.61 4.95
N SER A 210 21.47 -6.60 5.54
CA SER A 210 21.74 -6.55 6.99
C SER A 210 20.44 -6.55 7.81
N THR A 211 19.41 -5.86 7.32
CA THR A 211 18.07 -5.88 7.91
C THR A 211 17.46 -7.29 7.92
N ASP A 212 17.51 -7.99 6.78
CA ASP A 212 16.97 -9.35 6.68
C ASP A 212 17.70 -10.33 7.61
N ILE A 213 19.02 -10.20 7.73
CA ILE A 213 19.82 -10.98 8.68
C ILE A 213 19.34 -10.72 10.12
N ALA A 214 19.26 -9.46 10.54
CA ALA A 214 18.83 -9.09 11.89
C ALA A 214 17.42 -9.61 12.21
N MET A 215 16.45 -9.38 11.31
CA MET A 215 15.06 -9.84 11.52
C MET A 215 14.97 -11.37 11.57
N ASN A 216 15.73 -12.10 10.75
CA ASN A 216 15.74 -13.56 10.76
C ASN A 216 16.35 -14.15 12.03
N ILE A 217 17.37 -13.50 12.60
CA ILE A 217 17.95 -13.92 13.87
C ILE A 217 16.95 -13.66 15.01
N ILE A 218 16.36 -12.46 15.09
CA ILE A 218 15.33 -12.13 16.09
C ILE A 218 14.17 -13.13 16.00
N ARG A 219 13.75 -13.52 14.80
CA ARG A 219 12.65 -14.47 14.60
C ARG A 219 12.89 -15.82 15.28
N LYS A 220 14.15 -16.24 15.42
CA LYS A 220 14.56 -17.49 16.07
C LYS A 220 14.75 -17.34 17.58
N GLU A 221 14.92 -16.11 18.08
CA GLU A 221 15.14 -15.81 19.49
C GLU A 221 13.80 -15.55 20.20
N LYS A 222 13.23 -16.58 20.83
CA LYS A 222 11.88 -16.50 21.45
C LYS A 222 11.75 -15.46 22.55
N ASP A 223 12.85 -15.19 23.26
CA ASP A 223 12.87 -14.24 24.39
C ASP A 223 13.02 -12.78 23.93
N HIS A 224 13.30 -12.54 22.65
CA HIS A 224 13.52 -11.20 22.13
C HIS A 224 12.20 -10.41 22.06
N CYS A 225 12.19 -9.18 22.58
CA CYS A 225 10.97 -8.36 22.70
C CYS A 225 10.25 -8.11 21.36
N LEU A 226 10.99 -8.02 20.25
CA LEU A 226 10.44 -7.84 18.90
C LEU A 226 10.00 -9.13 18.19
N GLN A 227 10.31 -10.31 18.73
CA GLN A 227 10.02 -11.59 18.05
C GLN A 227 8.53 -11.75 17.70
N PRO A 228 7.56 -11.46 18.61
CA PRO A 228 6.14 -11.61 18.29
C PRO A 228 5.66 -10.67 17.19
N LEU A 229 6.24 -9.47 17.11
CA LEU A 229 5.93 -8.46 16.09
C LEU A 229 6.46 -8.88 14.71
N ILE A 230 7.68 -9.43 14.67
CA ILE A 230 8.29 -9.95 13.44
C ILE A 230 7.55 -11.19 12.94
N GLU A 231 7.22 -12.13 13.83
CA GLU A 231 6.49 -13.36 13.46
C GLU A 231 5.08 -13.05 12.94
N SER A 232 4.34 -12.18 13.63
CA SER A 232 3.00 -11.76 13.20
C SER A 232 3.01 -10.88 11.94
N LYS A 233 4.18 -10.36 11.56
CA LYS A 233 4.36 -9.36 10.48
C LYS A 233 3.52 -8.10 10.70
N GLN A 234 3.36 -7.70 11.96
CA GLN A 234 2.58 -6.54 12.37
C GLN A 234 3.42 -5.63 13.28
N GLY A 235 3.12 -4.33 13.27
CA GLY A 235 3.75 -3.35 14.15
C GLY A 235 5.14 -2.88 13.71
N ILE A 236 5.88 -3.63 12.89
CA ILE A 236 7.21 -3.26 12.39
C ILE A 236 7.19 -3.10 10.87
N ASN A 237 7.55 -1.91 10.38
CA ASN A 237 7.85 -1.68 8.97
C ASN A 237 9.35 -1.91 8.73
N LYS A 238 9.69 -2.72 7.71
CA LYS A 238 11.08 -3.08 7.40
C LYS A 238 11.98 -1.87 7.17
N ASP A 239 11.57 -0.92 6.33
CA ASP A 239 12.35 0.29 6.02
C ASP A 239 12.56 1.17 7.28
N GLN A 240 11.54 1.24 8.16
CA GLN A 240 11.67 1.95 9.43
C GLN A 240 12.64 1.23 10.39
N PHE A 241 12.59 -0.10 10.44
CA PHE A 241 13.52 -0.91 11.22
C PHE A 241 14.96 -0.76 10.71
N THR A 242 15.17 -0.72 9.39
CA THR A 242 16.50 -0.47 8.80
C THR A 242 17.08 0.85 9.31
N LYS A 243 16.36 1.97 9.19
CA LYS A 243 16.89 3.27 9.64
C LYS A 243 17.05 3.36 11.16
N TYR A 244 16.14 2.71 11.90
CA TYR A 244 16.18 2.72 13.36
C TYR A 244 17.37 1.95 13.91
N THR A 245 17.58 0.71 13.46
CA THR A 245 18.52 -0.24 14.07
C THR A 245 19.78 -0.48 13.25
N ILE A 246 19.73 -0.42 11.91
CA ILE A 246 20.80 -0.90 11.03
C ILE A 246 21.64 0.26 10.47
N GLY A 247 21.00 1.26 9.87
CA GLY A 247 21.67 2.41 9.26
C GLY A 247 20.71 3.29 8.46
N ILE A 248 20.93 4.61 8.49
CA ILE A 248 20.11 5.59 7.76
C ILE A 248 20.46 5.59 6.27
N GLY A 249 21.75 5.57 5.92
CA GLY A 249 22.21 5.57 4.54
C GLY A 249 22.02 6.92 3.85
N MET A 250 21.57 6.91 2.60
CA MET A 250 21.34 8.13 1.82
C MET A 250 19.91 8.64 1.98
N SER A 251 19.74 9.96 1.90
CA SER A 251 18.44 10.61 2.00
C SER A 251 18.06 11.29 0.70
N PRO A 252 16.81 11.19 0.25
CA PRO A 252 16.35 11.92 -0.93
C PRO A 252 16.32 13.42 -0.67
N ASP A 253 16.50 14.20 -1.72
CA ASP A 253 16.41 15.67 -1.68
C ASP A 253 14.96 16.19 -1.65
N GLY A 254 13.99 15.31 -1.93
CA GLY A 254 12.57 15.61 -1.97
C GLY A 254 12.07 16.31 -3.24
N LEU A 255 12.92 16.48 -4.24
CA LEU A 255 12.65 17.06 -5.56
C LEU A 255 12.87 16.07 -6.72
N GLY A 256 13.07 14.78 -6.41
CA GLY A 256 13.30 13.72 -7.39
C GLY A 256 14.75 13.23 -7.45
N GLY A 257 15.65 13.82 -6.65
CA GLY A 257 17.04 13.42 -6.52
C GLY A 257 17.39 12.81 -5.16
N ILE A 258 18.65 12.41 -5.00
CA ILE A 258 19.22 11.94 -3.74
C ILE A 258 20.37 12.83 -3.31
N LEU A 259 20.40 13.19 -2.02
CA LEU A 259 21.48 13.98 -1.45
C LEU A 259 22.79 13.16 -1.48
N PRO A 260 23.90 13.71 -2.01
CA PRO A 260 25.16 13.01 -2.21
C PRO A 260 25.98 12.88 -0.91
N LYS A 261 25.31 12.62 0.21
CA LYS A 261 25.96 12.45 1.51
C LYS A 261 25.36 11.26 2.25
N ILE A 262 26.22 10.32 2.58
CA ILE A 262 25.87 9.11 3.34
C ILE A 262 25.81 9.47 4.82
N VAL A 263 24.70 9.11 5.48
CA VAL A 263 24.54 9.21 6.94
C VAL A 263 24.97 7.89 7.56
N LYS A 264 26.17 7.88 8.18
CA LYS A 264 26.84 6.67 8.70
C LYS A 264 26.49 6.42 10.16
N THR A 265 25.20 6.36 10.45
CA THR A 265 24.67 6.07 11.80
C THR A 265 23.24 5.53 11.69
N ASN A 266 22.66 5.14 12.84
CA ASN A 266 21.27 4.73 13.00
C ASN A 266 20.62 5.51 14.16
N PHE A 267 19.29 5.44 14.32
CA PHE A 267 18.60 6.19 15.38
C PHE A 267 18.90 5.67 16.79
N VAL A 268 19.16 4.37 16.95
CA VAL A 268 19.55 3.77 18.25
C VAL A 268 20.88 4.36 18.75
N SER A 269 21.85 4.56 17.87
CA SER A 269 23.19 5.08 18.18
C SER A 269 23.27 6.61 18.22
N CYS A 270 22.16 7.27 17.86
CA CYS A 270 21.99 8.72 17.69
C CYS A 270 22.83 9.34 16.56
N ILE A 271 22.29 10.39 15.95
CA ILE A 271 23.01 11.22 14.96
C ILE A 271 23.81 12.29 15.70
N ARG A 272 25.15 12.20 15.65
CA ARG A 272 26.07 13.08 16.40
C ARG A 272 26.67 14.18 15.54
N ILE A 273 26.75 13.97 14.23
CA ILE A 273 27.37 14.91 13.30
C ILE A 273 26.30 15.93 12.85
N PRO A 274 26.51 17.24 13.04
CA PRO A 274 25.49 18.24 12.70
C PRO A 274 25.06 18.25 11.23
N SER A 275 25.98 17.98 10.29
CA SER A 275 25.67 17.90 8.86
C SER A 275 24.76 16.72 8.54
N GLU A 276 25.01 15.54 9.10
CA GLU A 276 24.15 14.36 8.97
C GLU A 276 22.75 14.61 9.55
N TYR A 277 22.68 15.25 10.72
CA TYR A 277 21.40 15.62 11.34
C TYR A 277 20.63 16.62 10.47
N PHE A 278 21.32 17.62 9.90
CA PHE A 278 20.70 18.59 9.01
C PHE A 278 20.12 17.91 7.76
N ILE A 279 20.85 16.96 7.16
CA ILE A 279 20.41 16.16 6.01
C ILE A 279 19.16 15.36 6.34
N ASP A 280 19.17 14.57 7.43
CA ASP A 280 18.01 13.77 7.83
C ASP A 280 16.77 14.65 8.15
N SER A 281 16.99 15.81 8.78
CA SER A 281 15.91 16.75 9.12
C SER A 281 15.19 17.36 7.90
N GLN A 282 15.84 17.42 6.73
CA GLN A 282 15.22 17.93 5.51
C GLN A 282 14.10 17.03 5.02
N GLY A 283 14.30 15.70 5.08
CA GLY A 283 13.28 14.73 4.67
C GLY A 283 11.97 14.93 5.42
N GLY A 284 12.02 15.17 6.74
CA GLY A 284 10.84 15.47 7.55
C GLY A 284 10.12 16.77 7.16
N ARG A 285 10.88 17.84 6.88
CA ARG A 285 10.31 19.14 6.45
C ARG A 285 9.63 19.05 5.11
N ILE A 286 10.29 18.42 4.13
CA ILE A 286 9.75 18.26 2.78
C ILE A 286 8.51 17.37 2.80
N ALA A 287 8.49 16.31 3.62
CA ALA A 287 7.30 15.50 3.86
C ALA A 287 6.08 16.36 4.20
N GLN A 288 6.24 17.26 5.17
CA GLN A 288 5.16 18.11 5.67
C GLN A 288 4.70 19.12 4.63
N ILE A 289 5.63 19.70 3.86
CA ILE A 289 5.31 20.63 2.77
C ILE A 289 4.49 19.92 1.70
N ILE A 290 4.93 18.74 1.24
CA ILE A 290 4.24 17.96 0.22
C ILE A 290 2.83 17.57 0.67
N THR A 291 2.70 17.06 1.89
CA THR A 291 1.39 16.70 2.44
C THR A 291 0.46 17.92 2.45
N LYS A 292 0.93 19.09 2.90
CA LYS A 292 0.11 20.31 2.92
C LYS A 292 -0.24 20.82 1.52
N ALA A 293 0.72 20.83 0.59
CA ALA A 293 0.51 21.32 -0.77
C ALA A 293 -0.49 20.45 -1.56
N LYS A 294 -0.38 19.12 -1.46
CA LYS A 294 -1.24 18.19 -2.22
C LYS A 294 -2.63 17.96 -1.62
N THR A 295 -2.88 18.37 -0.37
CA THR A 295 -4.17 18.14 0.32
C THR A 295 -5.33 18.83 -0.39
N ALA A 296 -5.13 20.07 -0.86
CA ALA A 296 -6.20 20.82 -1.53
C ALA A 296 -6.63 20.15 -2.85
N ASP A 297 -5.67 19.79 -3.69
CA ASP A 297 -5.93 19.20 -5.02
C ASP A 297 -6.57 17.82 -4.90
N THR A 298 -6.04 16.96 -4.04
CA THR A 298 -6.59 15.61 -3.80
C THR A 298 -8.00 15.66 -3.21
N GLY A 299 -8.24 16.57 -2.26
CA GLY A 299 -9.57 16.80 -1.69
C GLY A 299 -10.57 17.33 -2.73
N TYR A 300 -10.15 18.24 -3.59
CA TYR A 300 -11.01 18.75 -4.67
C TYR A 300 -11.37 17.65 -5.68
N PHE A 301 -10.39 16.83 -6.08
CA PHE A 301 -10.62 15.68 -6.95
C PHE A 301 -11.54 14.64 -6.33
N ALA A 302 -11.34 14.31 -5.04
CA ALA A 302 -12.24 13.43 -4.31
C ALA A 302 -13.68 13.96 -4.30
N ARG A 303 -13.88 15.28 -4.11
CA ARG A 303 -15.19 15.92 -4.21
C ARG A 303 -15.79 15.79 -5.62
N LYS A 304 -15.02 16.00 -6.69
CA LYS A 304 -15.48 15.83 -8.08
C LYS A 304 -16.02 14.41 -8.31
N ILE A 305 -15.22 13.39 -7.98
CA ILE A 305 -15.60 11.98 -8.14
C ILE A 305 -16.80 11.59 -7.24
N ALA A 306 -16.83 12.07 -6.00
CA ALA A 306 -17.96 11.80 -5.10
C ALA A 306 -19.26 12.44 -5.60
N THR A 307 -19.17 13.64 -6.19
CA THR A 307 -20.33 14.35 -6.75
C THR A 307 -20.85 13.60 -7.98
N VAL A 308 -19.98 13.17 -8.91
CA VAL A 308 -20.42 12.52 -10.15
C VAL A 308 -21.16 11.20 -9.91
N SER A 309 -20.90 10.52 -8.80
CA SER A 309 -21.48 9.20 -8.48
C SER A 309 -22.46 9.23 -7.30
N SER A 310 -22.74 10.43 -6.75
CA SER A 310 -23.49 10.61 -5.51
C SER A 310 -24.91 10.03 -5.54
N ASP A 311 -25.58 10.15 -6.68
CA ASP A 311 -26.98 9.78 -6.84
C ASP A 311 -27.21 8.27 -7.07
N LEU A 312 -26.14 7.48 -7.23
CA LEU A 312 -26.25 6.05 -7.57
C LEU A 312 -26.62 5.19 -6.36
N LYS A 313 -27.70 4.43 -6.52
CA LYS A 313 -28.18 3.42 -5.55
C LYS A 313 -28.27 2.05 -6.18
N LEU A 314 -28.49 1.03 -5.35
CA LEU A 314 -28.91 -0.27 -5.83
C LEU A 314 -30.43 -0.32 -6.03
N SER A 315 -30.88 -1.19 -6.92
CA SER A 315 -32.29 -1.52 -7.06
C SER A 315 -32.86 -2.00 -5.72
N LYS A 316 -34.08 -1.59 -5.38
CA LYS A 316 -34.77 -2.07 -4.16
C LYS A 316 -35.16 -3.54 -4.24
N GLU A 317 -35.28 -4.08 -5.45
CA GLU A 317 -35.61 -5.47 -5.69
C GLU A 317 -34.35 -6.34 -5.53
N PRO A 318 -34.29 -7.20 -4.48
CA PRO A 318 -33.17 -8.10 -4.30
C PRO A 318 -33.02 -9.02 -5.51
N ASN A 319 -31.78 -9.33 -5.89
CA ASN A 319 -31.46 -10.19 -7.04
C ASN A 319 -31.88 -9.62 -8.41
N SER A 320 -32.29 -8.35 -8.50
CA SER A 320 -32.70 -7.73 -9.77
C SER A 320 -31.66 -7.95 -10.89
N ASP A 321 -32.15 -8.29 -12.08
CA ASP A 321 -31.36 -8.38 -13.31
C ASP A 321 -31.98 -7.46 -14.38
N CYS A 322 -31.21 -6.50 -14.88
CA CYS A 322 -31.67 -5.63 -15.96
C CYS A 322 -31.66 -6.28 -17.36
N GLY A 323 -31.13 -7.51 -17.49
CA GLY A 323 -31.08 -8.26 -18.73
C GLY A 323 -30.20 -7.65 -19.82
N THR A 324 -29.35 -6.68 -19.50
CA THR A 324 -28.50 -6.02 -20.50
C THR A 324 -27.58 -7.02 -21.19
N LYS A 325 -27.47 -6.88 -22.52
CA LYS A 325 -26.52 -7.61 -23.37
C LYS A 325 -25.27 -6.80 -23.69
N ASN A 326 -25.15 -5.59 -23.11
CA ASN A 326 -23.98 -4.75 -23.23
C ASN A 326 -23.01 -5.08 -22.09
N TYR A 327 -21.83 -5.55 -22.44
CA TYR A 327 -20.82 -6.01 -21.50
C TYR A 327 -19.58 -5.13 -21.58
N VAL A 328 -18.86 -5.05 -20.47
CA VAL A 328 -17.55 -4.39 -20.46
C VAL A 328 -16.48 -5.46 -20.67
N GLN A 329 -15.52 -5.16 -21.54
CA GLN A 329 -14.37 -6.03 -21.79
C GLN A 329 -13.24 -5.63 -20.86
N VAL A 330 -12.71 -6.60 -20.12
CA VAL A 330 -11.67 -6.38 -19.11
C VAL A 330 -10.50 -7.31 -19.39
N PHE A 331 -9.30 -6.76 -19.51
CA PHE A 331 -8.09 -7.54 -19.64
C PHE A 331 -7.55 -7.92 -18.25
N ILE A 332 -7.49 -9.21 -17.94
CA ILE A 332 -6.98 -9.70 -16.66
C ILE A 332 -5.47 -9.96 -16.79
N ALA A 333 -4.64 -8.93 -16.62
CA ALA A 333 -3.19 -9.07 -16.80
C ALA A 333 -2.54 -9.94 -15.72
N ASN A 334 -3.04 -9.89 -14.48
CA ASN A 334 -2.45 -10.60 -13.33
C ASN A 334 -3.49 -10.97 -12.26
N LYS A 335 -3.03 -11.64 -11.20
CA LYS A 335 -3.85 -12.09 -10.07
C LYS A 335 -4.45 -10.94 -9.25
N ASN A 336 -3.78 -9.78 -9.19
CA ASN A 336 -4.27 -8.63 -8.45
C ASN A 336 -5.53 -8.08 -9.13
N ILE A 337 -5.48 -7.87 -10.45
CA ILE A 337 -6.64 -7.44 -11.24
C ILE A 337 -7.80 -8.44 -11.09
N LEU A 338 -7.53 -9.75 -11.21
CA LEU A 338 -8.54 -10.79 -11.02
C LEU A 338 -9.23 -10.68 -9.64
N SER A 339 -8.46 -10.39 -8.59
CA SER A 339 -8.98 -10.26 -7.22
C SER A 339 -9.96 -9.07 -7.07
N THR A 340 -9.79 -7.99 -7.85
CA THR A 340 -10.69 -6.82 -7.84
C THR A 340 -12.07 -7.13 -8.43
N TYR A 341 -12.17 -8.19 -9.23
CA TYR A 341 -13.41 -8.71 -9.84
C TYR A 341 -14.05 -9.85 -9.04
N LYS A 342 -13.52 -10.19 -7.86
CA LYS A 342 -14.20 -11.11 -6.94
C LYS A 342 -15.64 -10.65 -6.68
N LYS A 343 -16.58 -11.58 -6.60
CA LYS A 343 -18.03 -11.35 -6.40
C LYS A 343 -18.76 -10.74 -7.61
N ARG A 344 -18.13 -10.66 -8.80
CA ARG A 344 -18.72 -10.16 -10.05
C ARG A 344 -19.19 -11.28 -10.97
N PHE A 345 -20.06 -10.95 -11.92
CA PHE A 345 -20.56 -11.89 -12.92
C PHE A 345 -19.83 -11.72 -14.26
N MET A 346 -19.11 -12.76 -14.67
CA MET A 346 -18.55 -12.93 -16.01
C MET A 346 -19.64 -13.51 -16.93
N VAL A 347 -19.59 -13.17 -18.21
CA VAL A 347 -20.43 -13.72 -19.26
C VAL A 347 -19.60 -14.67 -20.13
N THR A 348 -20.04 -15.91 -20.29
CA THR A 348 -19.41 -16.88 -21.20
C THR A 348 -19.77 -16.58 -22.66
N ASP A 349 -19.08 -17.21 -23.61
CA ASP A 349 -19.43 -17.09 -25.02
C ASP A 349 -20.83 -17.65 -25.34
N ASN A 350 -21.33 -18.57 -24.51
CA ASN A 350 -22.70 -19.10 -24.58
C ASN A 350 -23.75 -18.16 -23.97
N GLY A 351 -23.33 -17.07 -23.32
CA GLY A 351 -24.21 -16.10 -22.67
C GLY A 351 -24.54 -16.38 -21.21
N ASP A 352 -23.96 -17.43 -20.61
CA ASP A 352 -24.19 -17.79 -19.21
C ASP A 352 -23.44 -16.87 -18.25
N LEU A 353 -24.02 -16.63 -17.07
CA LEU A 353 -23.41 -15.83 -16.01
C LEU A 353 -22.67 -16.71 -15.01
N ILE A 354 -21.35 -16.51 -14.90
CA ILE A 354 -20.49 -17.17 -13.92
C ILE A 354 -20.08 -16.18 -12.84
N LEU A 355 -20.27 -16.55 -11.56
CA LEU A 355 -19.79 -15.76 -10.43
C LEU A 355 -18.29 -15.97 -10.23
N LEU A 356 -17.51 -14.89 -10.27
CA LEU A 356 -16.07 -14.91 -10.05
C LEU A 356 -15.75 -14.98 -8.54
N THR A 357 -14.93 -15.96 -8.16
CA THR A 357 -14.43 -16.13 -6.79
C THR A 357 -13.10 -15.43 -6.55
N GLY A 358 -12.37 -15.09 -7.63
CA GLY A 358 -11.03 -14.52 -7.60
C GLY A 358 -9.92 -15.59 -7.55
N LYS A 359 -10.27 -16.87 -7.75
CA LYS A 359 -9.34 -18.02 -7.75
C LYS A 359 -9.18 -18.64 -9.15
N GLU A 360 -9.85 -18.09 -10.14
CA GLU A 360 -9.88 -18.57 -11.52
C GLU A 360 -8.59 -18.20 -12.29
N GLU A 361 -7.47 -18.81 -11.94
CA GLU A 361 -6.14 -18.47 -12.51
C GLU A 361 -6.06 -18.65 -14.03
N TYR A 362 -6.92 -19.50 -14.63
CA TYR A 362 -7.03 -19.69 -16.08
C TYR A 362 -7.54 -18.46 -16.84
N LEU A 363 -8.06 -17.44 -16.15
CA LEU A 363 -8.48 -16.16 -16.74
C LEU A 363 -7.33 -15.16 -16.89
N ILE A 364 -6.18 -15.41 -16.26
CA ILE A 364 -5.02 -14.51 -16.35
C ILE A 364 -4.46 -14.53 -17.79
N GLY A 365 -4.15 -13.34 -18.30
CA GLY A 365 -3.72 -13.10 -19.69
C GLY A 365 -4.87 -13.07 -20.71
N ARG A 366 -6.14 -13.09 -20.27
CA ARG A 366 -7.30 -13.11 -21.16
C ARG A 366 -8.21 -11.90 -20.96
N THR A 367 -8.91 -11.52 -22.03
CA THR A 367 -9.98 -10.53 -21.98
C THR A 367 -11.30 -11.23 -21.67
N ILE A 368 -11.96 -10.83 -20.59
CA ILE A 368 -13.26 -11.37 -20.17
C ILE A 368 -14.37 -10.34 -20.38
N LYS A 369 -15.60 -10.83 -20.61
CA LYS A 369 -16.81 -10.01 -20.65
C LYS A 369 -17.47 -10.02 -19.27
N VAL A 370 -17.75 -8.85 -18.70
CA VAL A 370 -18.37 -8.74 -17.38
C VAL A 370 -19.64 -7.90 -17.41
N ARG A 371 -20.61 -8.27 -16.56
CA ARG A 371 -21.73 -7.38 -16.22
C ARG A 371 -21.19 -6.21 -15.40
N SER A 372 -21.59 -4.98 -15.73
CA SER A 372 -21.04 -3.75 -15.15
C SER A 372 -22.12 -2.72 -14.81
N PRO A 373 -21.92 -1.86 -13.79
CA PRO A 373 -22.72 -0.65 -13.58
C PRO A 373 -22.72 0.28 -14.79
N ILE A 374 -21.62 0.37 -15.56
CA ILE A 374 -21.47 1.28 -16.70
C ILE A 374 -22.59 1.03 -17.73
N THR A 375 -22.83 -0.24 -18.05
CA THR A 375 -23.79 -0.69 -19.06
C THR A 375 -25.11 -1.17 -18.46
N CYS A 376 -25.42 -0.82 -17.21
CA CYS A 376 -26.65 -1.27 -16.56
C CYS A 376 -27.89 -0.61 -17.19
N ALA A 377 -28.83 -1.43 -17.68
CA ALA A 377 -30.06 -0.99 -18.35
C ALA A 377 -31.22 -0.60 -17.40
N ASN A 378 -30.97 -0.59 -16.08
CA ASN A 378 -31.98 -0.21 -15.11
C ASN A 378 -32.18 1.32 -15.12
N SER A 379 -33.44 1.76 -15.14
CA SER A 379 -33.82 3.18 -15.18
C SER A 379 -33.81 3.83 -13.78
N ASN A 380 -33.69 5.16 -13.71
CA ASN A 380 -33.73 5.98 -12.49
C ASN A 380 -32.50 5.88 -11.56
N ASP A 381 -31.29 5.91 -12.10
CA ASP A 381 -30.04 5.99 -11.31
C ASP A 381 -29.79 4.82 -10.34
N ASN A 382 -30.52 3.72 -10.53
CA ASN A 382 -30.35 2.48 -9.82
C ASN A 382 -29.48 1.51 -10.62
N ILE A 383 -28.62 0.77 -9.93
CA ILE A 383 -27.83 -0.32 -10.49
C ILE A 383 -28.48 -1.63 -10.04
N CYS A 384 -28.66 -2.57 -10.98
CA CYS A 384 -29.20 -3.88 -10.62
C CYS A 384 -28.15 -4.74 -9.88
N HIS A 385 -28.60 -5.63 -9.00
CA HIS A 385 -27.74 -6.56 -8.25
C HIS A 385 -26.80 -7.38 -9.13
N LYS A 386 -27.22 -7.80 -10.33
CA LYS A 386 -26.36 -8.55 -11.27
C LYS A 386 -25.24 -7.71 -11.90
N CYS A 387 -25.51 -6.45 -12.26
CA CYS A 387 -24.49 -5.55 -12.78
C CYS A 387 -23.50 -5.09 -11.70
N TYR A 388 -23.95 -4.99 -10.44
CA TYR A 388 -23.08 -4.64 -9.32
C TYR A 388 -22.25 -5.84 -8.82
N GLY A 389 -22.84 -7.03 -8.79
CA GLY A 389 -22.28 -8.25 -8.21
C GLY A 389 -22.85 -8.56 -6.82
N THR A 390 -22.36 -9.61 -6.17
CA THR A 390 -22.84 -10.06 -4.85
C THR A 390 -22.39 -9.16 -3.69
N LEU A 391 -21.51 -8.18 -3.94
CA LEU A 391 -21.29 -7.06 -3.00
C LEU A 391 -22.55 -6.22 -2.78
N SER A 392 -23.56 -6.34 -3.65
CA SER A 392 -24.83 -5.64 -3.50
C SER A 392 -25.58 -6.01 -2.23
N TYR A 393 -25.48 -7.26 -1.75
CA TYR A 393 -26.11 -7.67 -0.47
C TYR A 393 -25.47 -7.03 0.76
N ILE A 394 -24.29 -6.41 0.63
CA ILE A 394 -23.68 -5.61 1.69
C ILE A 394 -24.13 -4.17 1.58
N ASN A 395 -24.19 -3.65 0.36
CA ASN A 395 -24.29 -2.22 0.11
C ASN A 395 -25.70 -1.77 -0.35
N ASP A 396 -26.72 -2.61 -0.26
CA ASP A 396 -28.09 -2.32 -0.72
C ASP A 396 -28.83 -1.25 0.09
N ASP A 397 -28.32 -0.88 1.26
CA ASP A 397 -28.83 0.15 2.15
C ASP A 397 -28.08 1.49 2.05
N ILE A 398 -27.11 1.60 1.14
CA ILE A 398 -26.29 2.80 0.95
C ILE A 398 -26.29 3.31 -0.50
N TYR A 399 -25.88 4.56 -0.68
CA TYR A 399 -25.60 5.13 -2.00
C TYR A 399 -24.26 4.58 -2.52
N VAL A 400 -24.34 3.48 -3.28
CA VAL A 400 -23.16 2.72 -3.73
C VAL A 400 -22.16 3.51 -4.56
N GLY A 401 -22.61 4.53 -5.30
CA GLY A 401 -21.68 5.37 -6.06
C GLY A 401 -20.91 6.32 -5.17
N ASN A 402 -21.58 6.97 -4.21
CA ASN A 402 -20.92 7.82 -3.22
C ASN A 402 -19.95 7.03 -2.33
N TYR A 403 -20.36 5.83 -1.89
CA TYR A 403 -19.50 4.93 -1.15
C TYR A 403 -18.29 4.49 -1.99
N GLY A 404 -18.53 4.02 -3.21
CA GLY A 404 -17.47 3.55 -4.11
C GLY A 404 -16.45 4.64 -4.45
N SER A 405 -16.92 5.85 -4.74
CA SER A 405 -16.04 6.99 -5.00
C SER A 405 -15.19 7.38 -3.81
N ARG A 406 -15.74 7.31 -2.58
CA ARG A 406 -14.97 7.54 -1.36
C ARG A 406 -13.90 6.48 -1.15
N ILE A 407 -14.22 5.20 -1.36
CA ILE A 407 -13.22 4.11 -1.24
C ILE A 407 -12.07 4.31 -2.24
N VAL A 408 -12.39 4.61 -3.51
CA VAL A 408 -11.36 4.86 -4.54
C VAL A 408 -10.54 6.11 -4.18
N SER A 409 -11.20 7.23 -3.89
CA SER A 409 -10.51 8.50 -3.61
C SER A 409 -9.71 8.49 -2.31
N GLU A 410 -10.16 7.77 -1.26
CA GLU A 410 -9.42 7.60 -0.02
C GLU A 410 -8.07 6.92 -0.29
N LYS A 411 -8.06 5.83 -1.07
CA LYS A 411 -6.82 5.10 -1.39
C LYS A 411 -5.87 5.96 -2.22
N VAL A 412 -6.38 6.63 -3.25
CA VAL A 412 -5.58 7.52 -4.10
C VAL A 412 -5.03 8.70 -3.29
N THR A 413 -5.86 9.32 -2.45
CA THR A 413 -5.45 10.46 -1.62
C THR A 413 -4.42 10.05 -0.58
N GLN A 414 -4.62 8.92 0.11
CA GLN A 414 -3.69 8.43 1.13
C GLN A 414 -2.29 8.19 0.56
N LYS A 415 -2.17 7.61 -0.65
CA LYS A 415 -0.87 7.43 -1.30
C LYS A 415 -0.30 8.72 -1.86
N SER A 416 -1.11 9.58 -2.46
CA SER A 416 -0.67 10.88 -2.98
C SER A 416 -0.12 11.81 -1.89
N LEU A 417 -0.73 11.78 -0.70
CA LEU A 417 -0.28 12.52 0.49
C LEU A 417 0.89 11.84 1.21
N SER A 418 1.07 10.54 1.00
CA SER A 418 2.15 9.78 1.61
C SER A 418 3.48 10.19 0.99
N ALA A 419 4.24 11.01 1.72
CA ALA A 419 5.59 11.39 1.36
C ALA A 419 6.56 10.18 1.27
N LYS A 420 6.14 8.97 1.69
CA LYS A 420 6.96 7.74 1.64
C LYS A 420 7.51 7.44 0.24
N HIS A 421 6.75 7.72 -0.82
CA HIS A 421 7.18 7.47 -2.20
C HIS A 421 8.32 8.40 -2.64
N ILE A 422 8.37 9.61 -2.09
CA ILE A 422 9.37 10.64 -2.39
C ILE A 422 10.56 10.53 -1.42
N LEU A 423 10.30 10.06 -0.20
CA LEU A 423 11.28 9.94 0.88
C LEU A 423 11.95 8.57 0.95
N LYS A 424 11.55 7.63 0.10
CA LYS A 424 12.28 6.39 -0.12
C LYS A 424 13.33 6.64 -1.20
N SER A 425 14.59 6.39 -0.85
CA SER A 425 15.69 6.36 -1.80
C SER A 425 15.58 5.07 -2.61
N ASN A 426 15.14 5.16 -3.86
CA ASN A 426 15.29 4.11 -4.85
C ASN A 426 16.09 4.69 -6.02
N SER A 427 17.41 4.72 -5.84
CA SER A 427 18.33 5.31 -6.81
C SER A 427 18.31 4.54 -8.12
N VAL A 428 18.25 5.25 -9.23
CA VAL A 428 18.74 4.75 -10.52
C VAL A 428 20.26 4.66 -10.41
N GLU A 429 20.83 3.54 -10.86
CA GLU A 429 22.27 3.34 -10.83
C GLU A 429 22.90 4.13 -11.97
N ASN A 430 23.73 5.10 -11.63
CA ASN A 430 24.54 5.81 -12.61
C ASN A 430 25.67 4.89 -13.07
N THR A 431 25.61 4.46 -14.32
CA THR A 431 26.57 3.52 -14.91
C THR A 431 27.18 4.07 -16.18
N PHE A 432 28.43 3.71 -16.41
CA PHE A 432 29.20 4.10 -17.59
C PHE A 432 29.71 2.87 -18.32
N ASN A 433 30.12 3.05 -19.56
CA ASN A 433 30.79 2.00 -20.33
C ASN A 433 32.05 1.48 -19.62
N LYS A 434 32.47 0.23 -19.92
CA LYS A 434 33.58 -0.43 -19.20
C LYS A 434 34.86 0.41 -19.14
N ALA A 435 35.15 1.13 -20.21
CA ALA A 435 36.33 1.97 -20.33
C ALA A 435 36.37 3.09 -19.28
N PHE A 436 35.22 3.58 -18.80
CA PHE A 436 35.17 4.59 -17.73
C PHE A 436 35.88 4.12 -16.47
N TYR A 437 35.58 2.91 -15.99
CA TYR A 437 36.09 2.40 -14.72
C TYR A 437 37.60 2.08 -14.73
N ASP A 438 38.24 2.09 -15.91
CA ASP A 438 39.70 1.93 -16.03
C ASP A 438 40.47 3.25 -15.79
N TYR A 439 39.80 4.40 -15.91
CA TYR A 439 40.45 5.73 -15.90
C TYR A 439 39.78 6.77 -14.99
N PHE A 440 38.53 6.57 -14.60
CA PHE A 440 37.73 7.49 -13.79
C PHE A 440 37.16 6.76 -12.58
N LYS A 441 36.92 7.52 -11.51
CA LYS A 441 36.23 7.07 -10.30
C LYS A 441 34.95 7.89 -10.12
N LEU A 442 33.91 7.22 -9.64
CA LEU A 442 32.62 7.81 -9.29
C LEU A 442 32.48 7.77 -7.76
N ASP A 443 32.51 8.92 -7.11
CA ASP A 443 32.25 9.08 -5.66
C ASP A 443 30.85 9.66 -5.48
N VAL A 444 29.88 8.77 -5.26
CA VAL A 444 28.44 9.03 -5.11
C VAL A 444 27.78 9.73 -6.31
N VAL A 445 28.16 10.98 -6.60
CA VAL A 445 27.74 11.80 -7.76
C VAL A 445 28.91 12.43 -8.50
N SER A 446 30.10 12.43 -7.91
CA SER A 446 31.26 13.18 -8.40
C SER A 446 32.11 12.29 -9.29
N ILE A 447 32.38 12.73 -10.51
CA ILE A 447 33.26 12.04 -11.45
C ILE A 447 34.59 12.74 -11.47
N TYR A 448 35.65 12.04 -11.12
CA TYR A 448 37.02 12.53 -11.14
C TYR A 448 37.95 11.51 -11.77
N LEU A 449 39.09 11.98 -12.22
CA LEU A 449 40.10 11.13 -12.84
C LEU A 449 40.75 10.23 -11.79
N ASP A 450 40.97 8.96 -12.13
CA ASP A 450 41.71 8.06 -11.25
C ASP A 450 43.20 8.38 -11.27
N ILE A 451 43.62 9.21 -10.31
CA ILE A 451 45.01 9.63 -10.13
C ILE A 451 45.96 8.51 -9.69
N GLU A 452 45.44 7.35 -9.27
CA GLU A 452 46.28 6.17 -8.97
C GLU A 452 46.89 5.58 -10.26
N ASN A 453 46.28 5.87 -11.41
CA ASN A 453 46.84 5.51 -12.70
C ASN A 453 48.07 6.35 -13.01
N LYS A 454 49.28 5.78 -12.87
CA LYS A 454 50.58 6.49 -13.06
C LYS A 454 50.73 7.22 -14.41
N MET A 455 49.90 6.94 -15.41
CA MET A 455 49.92 7.62 -16.71
C MET A 455 49.00 8.85 -16.81
N TYR A 456 48.27 9.21 -15.75
CA TYR A 456 47.26 10.29 -15.76
C TYR A 456 47.76 11.63 -16.33
N LYS A 457 49.04 11.96 -16.13
CA LYS A 457 49.67 13.19 -16.64
C LYS A 457 49.73 13.27 -18.18
N LYS A 458 49.59 12.15 -18.89
CA LYS A 458 49.58 12.09 -20.35
C LYS A 458 48.17 12.20 -20.94
N PHE A 459 47.15 12.19 -20.09
CA PHE A 459 45.77 12.15 -20.54
C PHE A 459 45.30 13.50 -21.06
N LYS A 460 44.44 13.45 -22.08
CA LYS A 460 43.70 14.60 -22.58
C LYS A 460 42.22 14.28 -22.63
N ILE A 461 41.40 15.18 -22.12
CA ILE A 461 39.95 15.06 -22.15
C ILE A 461 39.43 15.93 -23.27
N LYS A 462 38.68 15.34 -24.19
CA LYS A 462 38.12 15.97 -25.39
C LYS A 462 36.60 15.96 -25.29
N ILE A 463 35.96 17.12 -25.28
CA ILE A 463 34.50 17.27 -25.22
C ILE A 463 34.04 18.04 -26.45
N TYR A 464 33.16 17.45 -27.25
CA TYR A 464 32.66 18.02 -28.51
C TYR A 464 31.37 18.81 -28.29
N ASP A 465 31.16 19.85 -29.09
CA ASP A 465 29.99 20.75 -28.98
C ASP A 465 28.67 20.01 -29.20
N ASP A 466 28.63 19.11 -30.19
CA ASP A 466 27.46 18.29 -30.51
C ASP A 466 27.04 17.36 -29.36
N ASP A 467 27.94 17.12 -28.42
CA ASP A 467 27.72 16.24 -27.27
C ASP A 467 27.37 17.02 -25.99
N VAL A 468 27.23 18.35 -26.07
CA VAL A 468 26.87 19.21 -24.93
C VAL A 468 25.54 19.92 -25.16
N ASP A 469 24.57 19.65 -24.29
CA ASP A 469 23.31 20.37 -24.24
C ASP A 469 23.41 21.53 -23.23
N ILE A 470 23.54 22.74 -23.77
CA ILE A 470 23.67 23.97 -22.98
C ILE A 470 22.32 24.37 -22.35
N ASP A 471 21.21 24.04 -23.01
CA ASP A 471 19.86 24.35 -22.52
C ASP A 471 19.46 23.43 -21.35
N ASP A 472 20.03 22.21 -21.29
CA ASP A 472 19.91 21.27 -20.18
C ASP A 472 21.12 21.35 -19.22
N ASP A 473 21.43 22.56 -18.74
CA ASP A 473 22.47 22.83 -17.71
C ASP A 473 23.87 22.27 -18.03
N TYR A 474 24.32 22.40 -19.28
CA TYR A 474 25.60 21.86 -19.77
C TYR A 474 25.73 20.34 -19.56
N LYS A 475 24.65 19.62 -19.87
CA LYS A 475 24.64 18.16 -19.92
C LYS A 475 25.58 17.66 -21.01
N VAL A 476 26.37 16.64 -20.68
CA VAL A 476 27.34 16.02 -21.59
C VAL A 476 26.88 14.60 -21.90
N ASN A 477 26.55 14.35 -23.17
CA ASN A 477 26.07 13.04 -23.63
C ASN A 477 27.21 12.02 -23.73
N LYS A 478 28.43 12.46 -24.09
CA LYS A 478 29.64 11.64 -24.15
C LYS A 478 30.89 12.51 -24.26
N PHE A 479 32.06 11.95 -23.97
CA PHE A 479 33.35 12.60 -24.18
C PHE A 479 34.43 11.58 -24.53
N VAL A 480 35.60 12.06 -24.96
CA VAL A 480 36.73 11.21 -25.36
C VAL A 480 37.93 11.44 -24.45
N LEU A 481 38.50 10.36 -23.94
CA LEU A 481 39.78 10.35 -23.22
C LEU A 481 40.89 9.87 -24.15
N PHE A 482 41.89 10.72 -24.41
CA PHE A 482 43.14 10.28 -25.04
C PHE A 482 44.10 9.80 -23.95
N ASN A 483 44.44 8.51 -23.92
CA ASN A 483 45.31 7.93 -22.88
C ASN A 483 46.83 8.08 -23.17
N GLY A 484 47.19 8.74 -24.28
CA GLY A 484 48.56 8.84 -24.77
C GLY A 484 48.90 7.87 -25.91
N LYS A 485 48.01 6.91 -26.24
CA LYS A 485 48.13 5.99 -27.38
C LYS A 485 46.91 6.04 -28.29
N GLU A 486 45.72 6.05 -27.71
CA GLU A 486 44.45 5.97 -28.44
C GLU A 486 43.39 6.86 -27.80
N ASP A 487 42.37 7.18 -28.59
CA ASP A 487 41.16 7.88 -28.16
C ASP A 487 40.14 6.85 -27.66
N ILE A 488 39.69 7.02 -26.42
CA ILE A 488 38.77 6.13 -25.73
C ILE A 488 37.45 6.88 -25.52
N LEU A 489 36.36 6.34 -26.04
CA LEU A 489 35.03 6.90 -25.82
C LEU A 489 34.57 6.62 -24.40
N ILE A 490 34.08 7.64 -23.72
CA ILE A 490 33.40 7.56 -22.44
C ILE A 490 31.96 8.05 -22.62
N GLU A 491 31.00 7.18 -22.32
CA GLU A 491 29.58 7.50 -22.42
C GLU A 491 28.80 6.96 -21.22
N PRO A 492 27.81 7.71 -20.71
CA PRO A 492 26.83 7.20 -19.76
C PRO A 492 25.97 6.11 -20.39
N ILE A 493 25.60 5.09 -19.61
CA ILE A 493 24.65 4.05 -20.03
C ILE A 493 23.21 4.55 -19.73
N GLU A 494 22.24 4.05 -20.50
CA GLU A 494 20.81 4.41 -20.48
C GLU A 494 20.28 4.74 -19.06
N GLY A 495 19.78 5.98 -18.89
CA GLY A 495 19.28 6.50 -17.60
C GLY A 495 20.29 7.30 -16.76
N THR A 496 21.56 7.37 -17.18
CA THR A 496 22.60 8.16 -16.49
C THR A 496 22.79 9.52 -17.14
N ASN A 497 22.64 10.60 -16.36
CA ASN A 497 22.90 11.97 -16.82
C ASN A 497 24.23 12.48 -16.26
N MET A 498 25.00 13.20 -17.07
CA MET A 498 26.32 13.74 -16.70
C MET A 498 26.38 15.22 -17.03
N TYR A 499 26.78 16.05 -16.08
CA TYR A 499 26.80 17.50 -16.19
C TYR A 499 28.17 18.06 -15.85
N MET A 500 28.60 19.13 -16.54
CA MET A 500 29.83 19.83 -16.18
C MET A 500 29.68 20.53 -14.83
N ILE A 501 30.70 20.51 -13.99
CA ILE A 501 30.75 21.37 -12.80
C ILE A 501 31.02 22.83 -13.19
N PRO A 502 30.67 23.83 -12.35
CA PRO A 502 30.86 25.25 -12.66
C PRO A 502 32.26 25.60 -13.16
N GLU A 503 33.29 25.03 -12.55
CA GLU A 503 34.69 25.28 -12.90
C GLU A 503 35.04 24.74 -14.31
N LEU A 504 34.45 23.61 -14.71
CA LEU A 504 34.59 23.07 -16.06
C LEU A 504 33.76 23.87 -17.07
N ARG A 505 32.58 24.36 -16.67
CA ARG A 505 31.75 25.27 -17.48
C ARG A 505 32.47 26.57 -17.77
N ASP A 506 33.20 27.13 -16.80
CA ASP A 506 34.00 28.33 -17.00
C ASP A 506 35.07 28.09 -18.07
N ILE A 507 35.74 26.93 -18.04
CA ILE A 507 36.71 26.53 -19.08
C ILE A 507 36.01 26.36 -20.43
N TRP A 508 34.82 25.76 -20.45
CA TRP A 508 34.02 25.55 -21.65
C TRP A 508 33.56 26.86 -22.29
N VAL A 509 33.07 27.81 -21.51
CA VAL A 509 32.59 29.12 -21.98
C VAL A 509 33.76 29.98 -22.49
N ASN A 510 34.93 29.85 -21.88
CA ASN A 510 36.14 30.57 -22.27
C ASN A 510 36.94 29.89 -23.40
N LYS A 511 36.43 28.78 -23.98
CA LYS A 511 37.06 28.15 -25.14
C LYS A 511 36.98 29.09 -26.36
N ASP A 512 37.91 28.93 -27.29
CA ASP A 512 37.92 29.72 -28.53
C ASP A 512 36.60 29.53 -29.29
N SER A 513 35.95 30.63 -29.66
CA SER A 513 34.63 30.63 -30.31
C SER A 513 34.61 29.94 -31.68
N GLU A 514 35.77 29.75 -32.30
CA GLU A 514 35.91 29.01 -33.56
C GLU A 514 36.15 27.49 -33.36
N SER A 515 36.36 27.03 -32.12
CA SER A 515 36.64 25.62 -31.81
C SER A 515 35.36 24.83 -31.49
N THR A 516 35.14 23.74 -32.23
CA THR A 516 34.04 22.78 -32.01
C THR A 516 34.36 21.70 -30.96
N LEU A 517 35.48 21.86 -30.26
CA LEU A 517 36.03 20.92 -29.30
C LEU A 517 36.70 21.68 -28.15
N LEU A 518 36.42 21.26 -26.92
CA LEU A 518 37.24 21.59 -25.76
C LEU A 518 38.24 20.46 -25.50
N GLU A 519 39.55 20.77 -25.54
CA GLU A 519 40.62 19.83 -25.17
C GLU A 519 41.32 20.29 -23.88
N ILE A 520 41.25 19.44 -22.85
CA ILE A 520 41.85 19.68 -21.54
C ILE A 520 43.03 18.74 -21.36
N GLU A 521 44.23 19.29 -21.25
CA GLU A 521 45.41 18.51 -20.87
C GLU A 521 45.46 18.35 -19.35
N VAL A 522 45.37 17.12 -18.84
CA VAL A 522 45.29 16.86 -17.38
C VAL A 522 46.48 17.44 -16.61
N LYS A 523 47.67 17.45 -17.21
CA LYS A 523 48.89 18.07 -16.63
C LYS A 523 48.77 19.58 -16.37
N LYS A 524 47.83 20.27 -17.01
CA LYS A 524 47.61 21.73 -16.88
C LYS A 524 46.52 22.08 -15.87
N LEU A 525 45.79 21.08 -15.36
CA LEU A 525 44.83 21.29 -14.28
C LEU A 525 45.56 21.66 -13.00
N SER A 526 45.02 22.63 -12.27
CA SER A 526 45.53 23.10 -10.97
C SER A 526 45.49 21.98 -9.93
N ASP A 527 44.44 21.16 -9.98
CA ASP A 527 44.29 19.93 -9.20
C ASP A 527 43.90 18.76 -10.13
N PRO A 528 44.75 17.72 -10.29
CA PRO A 528 44.42 16.55 -11.08
C PRO A 528 43.30 15.68 -10.49
N ALA A 529 42.99 15.84 -9.19
CA ALA A 529 41.89 15.17 -8.51
C ALA A 529 40.60 16.00 -8.54
N MET A 530 40.59 17.13 -9.24
CA MET A 530 39.42 17.96 -9.44
C MET A 530 38.26 17.13 -10.01
N VAL A 531 37.07 17.36 -9.46
CA VAL A 531 35.83 16.83 -10.02
C VAL A 531 35.65 17.42 -11.41
N LEU A 532 35.34 16.61 -12.40
CA LEU A 532 35.17 17.07 -13.78
C LEU A 532 33.69 17.17 -14.12
N PHE A 533 32.94 16.14 -13.75
CA PHE A 533 31.52 16.05 -14.01
C PHE A 533 30.76 15.65 -12.75
N THR A 534 29.48 15.97 -12.74
CA THR A 534 28.53 15.48 -11.73
C THR A 534 27.46 14.66 -12.41
N THR A 535 27.06 13.58 -11.77
CA THR A 535 25.94 12.74 -12.19
C THR A 535 24.94 12.70 -11.04
N PRO A 536 23.93 13.60 -11.03
CA PRO A 536 22.96 13.62 -9.95
C PRO A 536 22.25 12.27 -9.91
N ILE A 537 22.07 11.73 -8.70
CA ILE A 537 21.36 10.48 -8.54
C ILE A 537 19.88 10.78 -8.68
N GLU A 538 19.28 10.26 -9.74
CA GLU A 538 17.84 10.26 -9.90
C GLU A 538 17.23 9.25 -8.94
N ASN A 539 16.24 9.71 -8.18
CA ASN A 539 15.34 8.80 -7.50
C ASN A 539 14.31 8.36 -8.52
N VAL A 540 14.00 7.06 -8.60
CA VAL A 540 12.85 6.61 -9.37
C VAL A 540 11.62 7.21 -8.69
N ASP A 541 11.17 8.34 -9.22
CA ASP A 541 9.91 8.95 -8.83
C ASP A 541 8.84 7.90 -9.14
N LEU A 542 8.36 7.25 -8.08
CA LEU A 542 7.14 6.48 -8.14
C LEU A 542 6.08 7.46 -8.65
N ILE A 543 5.72 7.24 -9.92
CA ILE A 543 4.87 8.03 -10.79
C ILE A 543 3.81 8.77 -9.97
N ASN A 544 3.53 10.04 -10.30
CA ASN A 544 2.47 10.77 -9.63
C ASN A 544 1.09 10.21 -10.08
N ASP A 545 0.72 9.04 -9.55
CA ASP A 545 -0.47 8.26 -9.89
C ASP A 545 -1.73 9.11 -9.84
N PHE A 546 -1.80 10.03 -8.87
CA PHE A 546 -2.90 10.97 -8.74
C PHE A 546 -3.06 11.85 -9.98
N LYS A 547 -1.97 12.43 -10.49
CA LYS A 547 -2.02 13.25 -11.70
C LYS A 547 -2.41 12.41 -12.92
N GLU A 548 -1.98 11.15 -12.99
CA GLU A 548 -2.35 10.26 -14.09
C GLU A 548 -3.85 9.94 -14.06
N ILE A 549 -4.40 9.58 -12.89
CA ILE A 549 -5.84 9.36 -12.71
C ILE A 549 -6.64 10.64 -12.98
N GLU A 550 -6.18 11.79 -12.48
CA GLU A 550 -6.83 13.08 -12.73
C GLU A 550 -6.82 13.42 -14.23
N ASN A 551 -5.70 13.21 -14.92
CA ASN A 551 -5.61 13.42 -16.36
C ASN A 551 -6.53 12.46 -17.13
N LEU A 552 -6.62 11.19 -16.71
CA LEU A 552 -7.49 10.20 -17.35
C LEU A 552 -8.97 10.59 -17.22
N LEU A 553 -9.39 11.04 -16.04
CA LEU A 553 -10.81 11.25 -15.71
C LEU A 553 -11.30 12.67 -15.93
N ASP A 554 -10.43 13.69 -15.81
CA ASP A 554 -10.84 15.11 -15.81
C ASP A 554 -10.16 15.96 -16.91
N LYS A 555 -9.38 15.35 -17.82
CA LYS A 555 -8.92 16.01 -19.05
C LYS A 555 -9.50 15.36 -20.30
N ASN A 556 -9.80 16.19 -21.29
CA ASN A 556 -10.34 15.73 -22.58
C ASN A 556 -9.42 14.74 -23.29
N SER A 557 -8.09 14.88 -23.15
CA SER A 557 -7.11 13.93 -23.68
C SER A 557 -7.24 12.53 -23.08
N GLY A 558 -7.74 12.44 -21.84
CA GLY A 558 -7.96 11.17 -21.14
C GLY A 558 -9.16 10.38 -21.65
N VAL A 559 -10.21 11.06 -22.13
CA VAL A 559 -11.50 10.43 -22.50
C VAL A 559 -11.78 10.38 -24.00
N LYS A 560 -11.20 11.30 -24.80
CA LYS A 560 -11.49 11.37 -26.25
C LYS A 560 -11.07 10.10 -26.98
N ASN A 561 -11.89 9.70 -27.96
CA ASN A 561 -11.66 8.56 -28.86
C ASN A 561 -11.52 7.20 -28.15
N LYS A 562 -11.98 7.08 -26.91
CA LYS A 562 -11.98 5.82 -26.15
C LYS A 562 -13.39 5.24 -26.04
N THR A 563 -13.46 3.92 -26.05
CA THR A 563 -14.64 3.18 -25.60
C THR A 563 -14.68 3.15 -24.07
N TYR A 564 -15.85 2.90 -23.48
CA TYR A 564 -15.95 2.75 -22.02
C TYR A 564 -15.13 1.56 -21.48
N SER A 565 -14.87 0.54 -22.31
CA SER A 565 -14.01 -0.58 -21.93
C SER A 565 -12.53 -0.17 -21.94
N GLN A 566 -12.08 0.59 -22.94
CA GLN A 566 -10.71 1.14 -22.96
C GLN A 566 -10.47 2.08 -21.78
N LEU A 567 -11.38 3.02 -21.52
CA LEU A 567 -11.28 3.92 -20.36
C LEU A 567 -11.20 3.15 -19.04
N LEU A 568 -12.00 2.08 -18.90
CA LEU A 568 -11.92 1.24 -17.71
C LEU A 568 -10.56 0.57 -17.63
N ASN A 569 -10.07 -0.10 -18.69
CA ASN A 569 -8.77 -0.79 -18.67
C ASN A 569 -7.60 0.15 -18.37
N ASP A 570 -7.58 1.36 -18.95
CA ASP A 570 -6.57 2.37 -18.60
C ASP A 570 -6.60 2.71 -17.10
N LEU A 571 -7.79 2.79 -16.51
CA LEU A 571 -7.94 2.99 -15.07
C LEU A 571 -7.53 1.75 -14.27
N ILE A 572 -7.83 0.52 -14.74
CA ILE A 572 -7.33 -0.73 -14.11
C ILE A 572 -5.81 -0.67 -14.05
N ASP A 573 -5.16 -0.34 -15.17
CA ASP A 573 -3.71 -0.39 -15.32
C ASP A 573 -3.01 0.64 -14.41
N ILE A 574 -3.55 1.86 -14.32
CA ILE A 574 -3.04 2.86 -13.37
C ILE A 574 -3.25 2.33 -11.95
N LEU A 575 -4.46 1.84 -11.62
CA LEU A 575 -4.76 1.40 -10.26
C LEU A 575 -3.91 0.21 -9.82
N ASP A 576 -3.65 -0.75 -10.71
CA ASP A 576 -2.86 -1.94 -10.44
C ASP A 576 -1.37 -1.64 -10.32
N ARG A 577 -0.79 -0.84 -11.25
CA ARG A 577 0.62 -0.40 -11.17
C ARG A 577 0.91 0.35 -9.88
N SER A 578 -0.05 1.17 -9.46
CA SER A 578 0.03 1.92 -8.20
C SER A 578 -0.18 1.04 -6.97
N GLY A 579 -0.60 -0.22 -7.12
CA GLY A 579 -0.94 -1.14 -6.04
C GLY A 579 -2.18 -0.72 -5.23
N TYR A 580 -3.19 -0.11 -5.88
CA TYR A 580 -4.49 0.18 -5.27
C TYR A 580 -5.40 -1.04 -5.40
N ASN A 581 -5.54 -1.81 -4.32
CA ASN A 581 -6.47 -2.93 -4.29
C ASN A 581 -7.88 -2.46 -3.87
N VAL A 582 -8.71 -2.10 -4.86
CA VAL A 582 -10.10 -1.68 -4.66
C VAL A 582 -11.03 -2.54 -5.53
N PRO A 583 -12.19 -3.01 -5.02
CA PRO A 583 -13.18 -3.69 -5.86
C PRO A 583 -13.58 -2.82 -7.07
N MET A 584 -13.39 -3.35 -8.29
CA MET A 584 -13.49 -2.53 -9.50
C MET A 584 -14.91 -2.01 -9.76
N VAL A 585 -15.92 -2.65 -9.16
CA VAL A 585 -17.31 -2.15 -9.12
C VAL A 585 -17.41 -0.69 -8.67
N HIS A 586 -16.56 -0.26 -7.74
CA HIS A 586 -16.59 1.10 -7.18
C HIS A 586 -16.09 2.13 -8.20
N ALA A 587 -15.02 1.82 -8.93
CA ALA A 587 -14.55 2.65 -10.03
C ALA A 587 -15.55 2.68 -11.18
N GLU A 588 -16.15 1.54 -11.53
CA GLU A 588 -17.18 1.46 -12.56
C GLU A 588 -18.43 2.31 -12.23
N CYS A 589 -18.80 2.47 -10.95
CA CYS A 589 -19.86 3.41 -10.54
C CYS A 589 -19.51 4.87 -10.87
N ILE A 590 -18.24 5.27 -10.79
CA ILE A 590 -17.79 6.60 -11.20
C ILE A 590 -17.95 6.75 -12.71
N LEU A 591 -17.41 5.78 -13.46
CA LEU A 591 -17.43 5.80 -14.92
C LEU A 591 -18.85 5.74 -15.50
N ARG A 592 -19.79 5.07 -14.81
CA ARG A 592 -21.21 4.97 -15.22
C ARG A 592 -21.83 6.33 -15.52
N ASN A 593 -21.53 7.36 -14.72
CA ASN A 593 -22.10 8.70 -14.91
C ASN A 593 -21.29 9.59 -15.87
N MET A 594 -20.09 9.15 -16.26
CA MET A 594 -19.29 9.79 -17.32
C MET A 594 -19.77 9.40 -18.72
N VAL A 595 -20.31 8.19 -18.88
CA VAL A 595 -20.87 7.73 -20.16
C VAL A 595 -22.30 8.27 -20.33
N ARG A 596 -22.51 9.13 -21.32
CA ARG A 596 -23.78 9.80 -21.61
C ARG A 596 -24.23 9.51 -23.03
N SER A 597 -25.54 9.63 -23.29
CA SER A 597 -26.07 9.48 -24.65
C SER A 597 -25.54 10.62 -25.53
N LYS A 598 -25.04 10.29 -26.72
CA LYS A 598 -24.51 11.27 -27.67
C LYS A 598 -25.61 12.18 -28.23
N SER A 599 -26.83 11.65 -28.37
CA SER A 599 -28.01 12.42 -28.76
C SER A 599 -28.51 13.38 -27.67
N ASN A 600 -28.37 13.02 -26.39
CA ASN A 600 -28.69 13.91 -25.26
C ASN A 600 -27.79 13.62 -24.05
N ASN A 601 -26.80 14.48 -23.84
CA ASN A 601 -25.80 14.34 -22.79
C ASN A 601 -26.37 14.38 -21.35
N ILE A 602 -27.61 14.85 -21.14
CA ILE A 602 -28.27 14.80 -19.83
C ILE A 602 -28.64 13.35 -19.50
N LYS A 603 -29.01 12.54 -20.49
CA LYS A 603 -29.45 11.15 -20.31
C LYS A 603 -28.29 10.17 -20.35
N ILE A 604 -28.46 9.05 -19.66
CA ILE A 604 -27.62 7.86 -19.85
C ILE A 604 -28.01 7.18 -21.18
N PRO A 605 -27.08 6.48 -21.85
CA PRO A 605 -27.42 5.66 -23.02
C PRO A 605 -28.44 4.58 -22.66
N ASP A 606 -29.32 4.25 -23.61
CA ASP A 606 -30.23 3.12 -23.42
C ASP A 606 -29.49 1.80 -23.64
N TRP A 607 -29.08 1.18 -22.54
CA TRP A 607 -28.37 -0.11 -22.54
C TRP A 607 -29.28 -1.33 -22.72
N ARG A 608 -30.57 -1.14 -22.99
CA ARG A 608 -31.46 -2.22 -23.45
C ARG A 608 -31.20 -2.56 -24.91
N ILE A 609 -30.72 -1.59 -25.69
CA ILE A 609 -30.30 -1.76 -27.08
C ILE A 609 -28.93 -2.47 -27.08
N PRO A 610 -28.82 -3.69 -27.63
CA PRO A 610 -27.54 -4.39 -27.71
C PRO A 610 -26.55 -3.65 -28.62
N ASN A 611 -25.27 -3.63 -28.24
CA ASN A 611 -24.19 -2.96 -28.97
C ASN A 611 -24.49 -1.48 -29.26
N ASN A 612 -25.08 -0.78 -28.29
CA ASN A 612 -25.45 0.62 -28.46
C ASN A 612 -24.19 1.50 -28.68
N VAL A 613 -24.16 2.21 -29.81
CA VAL A 613 -23.10 3.16 -30.19
C VAL A 613 -23.48 4.63 -29.94
N ASP A 614 -24.71 4.90 -29.49
CA ASP A 614 -25.18 6.24 -29.08
C ASP A 614 -24.67 6.59 -27.68
N TYR A 615 -23.36 6.74 -27.56
CA TYR A 615 -22.74 7.25 -26.34
C TYR A 615 -21.54 8.14 -26.63
N ASP A 616 -21.28 9.04 -25.69
CA ASP A 616 -20.05 9.82 -25.60
C ASP A 616 -19.55 9.76 -24.15
N ILE A 617 -18.24 9.95 -23.95
CA ILE A 617 -17.61 9.91 -22.64
C ILE A 617 -17.22 11.33 -22.25
N LEU A 618 -17.86 11.84 -21.20
CA LEU A 618 -17.55 13.14 -20.64
C LEU A 618 -16.46 13.03 -19.57
N ILE A 619 -15.61 14.06 -19.47
CA ILE A 619 -14.76 14.25 -18.28
C ILE A 619 -15.64 14.39 -17.02
N VAL A 620 -15.11 14.07 -15.85
CA VAL A 620 -15.85 14.12 -14.57
C VAL A 620 -16.55 15.46 -14.37
N ARG A 621 -15.84 16.58 -14.59
CA ARG A 621 -16.43 17.92 -14.53
C ARG A 621 -17.65 18.08 -15.45
N GLY A 622 -17.53 17.62 -16.70
CA GLY A 622 -18.59 17.70 -17.71
C GLY A 622 -19.78 16.82 -17.36
N ALA A 623 -19.52 15.62 -16.84
CA ALA A 623 -20.53 14.69 -16.37
C ALA A 623 -21.37 15.28 -15.23
N ILE A 624 -20.76 15.93 -14.23
CA ILE A 624 -21.47 16.59 -13.12
C ILE A 624 -22.43 17.67 -13.64
N LEU A 625 -21.98 18.46 -14.61
CA LEU A 625 -22.81 19.52 -15.21
C LEU A 625 -24.02 18.99 -15.99
N CYS A 626 -24.03 17.70 -16.34
CA CYS A 626 -25.14 17.03 -17.01
C CYS A 626 -26.08 16.26 -16.06
N MET A 627 -25.75 16.18 -14.77
CA MET A 627 -26.59 15.53 -13.75
C MET A 627 -27.83 16.37 -13.41
N GLY A 628 -28.65 15.87 -12.47
CA GLY A 628 -29.80 16.58 -11.91
C GLY A 628 -29.47 18.01 -11.51
N VAL A 629 -30.46 18.91 -11.66
CA VAL A 629 -30.26 20.37 -11.54
C VAL A 629 -29.63 20.75 -10.20
N VAL A 630 -30.07 20.14 -9.10
CA VAL A 630 -29.54 20.44 -7.76
C VAL A 630 -28.09 19.97 -7.63
N THR A 631 -27.77 18.74 -8.07
CA THR A 631 -26.40 18.21 -8.07
C THR A 631 -25.48 19.13 -8.89
N ALA A 632 -25.90 19.52 -10.09
CA ALA A 632 -25.12 20.38 -10.98
C ALA A 632 -24.92 21.79 -10.39
N LEU A 633 -25.97 22.44 -9.86
CA LEU A 633 -25.89 23.78 -9.27
C LEU A 633 -25.11 23.82 -7.96
N SER A 634 -25.06 22.72 -7.20
CA SER A 634 -24.24 22.58 -5.97
C SER A 634 -22.73 22.48 -6.25
N PHE A 635 -22.36 22.29 -7.52
CA PHE A 635 -21.00 22.25 -7.99
C PHE A 635 -20.51 23.68 -8.36
N GLU A 636 -19.53 23.81 -9.26
CA GLU A 636 -18.93 25.09 -9.62
C GLU A 636 -19.65 25.80 -10.79
N LYS A 637 -19.26 27.05 -11.07
CA LYS A 637 -19.74 27.84 -12.22
C LYS A 637 -21.26 28.03 -12.26
N PHE A 638 -21.90 28.21 -11.10
CA PHE A 638 -23.34 28.42 -10.95
C PHE A 638 -23.93 29.43 -11.96
N GLU A 639 -23.32 30.61 -12.09
CA GLU A 639 -23.78 31.66 -13.01
C GLU A 639 -23.83 31.19 -14.48
N ASN A 640 -22.82 30.44 -14.92
CA ASN A 640 -22.78 29.91 -16.29
C ASN A 640 -23.80 28.79 -16.51
N GLN A 641 -24.23 28.11 -15.44
CA GLN A 641 -25.22 27.04 -15.54
C GLN A 641 -26.64 27.62 -15.68
N ILE A 642 -27.02 28.60 -14.85
CA ILE A 642 -28.37 29.18 -14.88
C ILE A 642 -28.70 29.92 -16.19
N LYS A 643 -27.67 30.36 -16.93
CA LYS A 643 -27.82 30.99 -18.25
C LYS A 643 -28.13 29.99 -19.39
N LYS A 644 -27.92 28.69 -19.18
CA LYS A 644 -28.10 27.67 -20.23
C LYS A 644 -29.52 27.11 -20.21
N ALA A 645 -30.19 27.10 -21.37
CA ALA A 645 -31.51 26.48 -21.52
C ALA A 645 -31.52 25.00 -21.09
N SER A 646 -30.47 24.24 -21.41
CA SER A 646 -30.33 22.82 -21.03
C SER A 646 -30.31 22.58 -19.51
N THR A 647 -30.04 23.60 -18.69
CA THR A 647 -30.14 23.47 -17.23
C THR A 647 -31.58 23.24 -16.78
N TYR A 648 -32.55 23.84 -17.47
CA TYR A 648 -33.97 23.74 -17.15
C TYR A 648 -34.62 22.46 -17.70
N GLU A 649 -33.92 21.71 -18.56
CA GLU A 649 -34.35 20.40 -19.07
C GLU A 649 -34.02 19.24 -18.11
N LYS A 650 -33.23 19.50 -17.06
CA LYS A 650 -32.78 18.49 -16.10
C LYS A 650 -33.89 18.12 -15.13
N ASN A 651 -34.33 16.87 -15.18
CA ASN A 651 -35.42 16.33 -14.34
C ASN A 651 -35.01 15.08 -13.51
N GLN A 652 -33.70 14.85 -13.37
CA GLN A 652 -33.16 13.76 -12.56
C GLN A 652 -33.30 14.08 -11.07
N ILE A 653 -33.65 13.07 -10.30
CA ILE A 653 -33.72 13.14 -8.84
C ILE A 653 -32.28 13.17 -8.32
N SER A 654 -32.05 13.89 -7.23
CA SER A 654 -30.74 13.99 -6.59
C SER A 654 -30.79 13.46 -5.15
N ALA A 655 -29.68 12.90 -4.68
CA ALA A 655 -29.48 12.53 -3.29
C ALA A 655 -29.56 13.73 -2.35
N ILE A 656 -29.19 14.92 -2.83
CA ILE A 656 -29.23 16.17 -2.07
C ILE A 656 -30.58 16.88 -2.16
N ASP A 657 -31.53 16.34 -2.94
CA ASP A 657 -32.91 16.82 -3.00
C ASP A 657 -33.91 15.65 -2.90
N PRO A 658 -34.10 15.10 -1.70
CA PRO A 658 -35.01 13.97 -1.49
C PRO A 658 -36.49 14.33 -1.70
N LEU A 659 -36.82 15.63 -1.75
CA LEU A 659 -38.17 16.13 -1.94
C LEU A 659 -38.48 16.50 -3.40
N PHE A 660 -37.52 16.35 -4.31
CA PHE A 660 -37.70 16.64 -5.73
C PHE A 660 -38.87 15.84 -6.31
N LYS A 661 -39.90 16.54 -6.78
CA LYS A 661 -41.01 15.96 -7.52
C LYS A 661 -40.90 16.32 -8.99
N ARG A 662 -40.91 15.30 -9.87
CA ARG A 662 -40.89 15.49 -11.34
C ARG A 662 -42.13 16.24 -11.85
N THR A 663 -43.23 16.17 -11.12
CA THR A 663 -44.48 16.89 -11.37
C THR A 663 -45.01 17.43 -10.05
N ILE A 664 -45.33 18.72 -10.01
CA ILE A 664 -46.05 19.32 -8.89
C ILE A 664 -47.48 18.75 -8.97
N GLN A 665 -47.86 17.91 -8.01
CA GLN A 665 -49.27 17.54 -7.85
C GLN A 665 -50.01 18.81 -7.42
N GLY A 666 -50.75 19.40 -8.36
CA GLY A 666 -51.76 20.42 -8.10
C GLY A 666 -53.03 19.79 -7.56
#